data_AF-A0A9Q0TNG1-F1
#
_entry.id   AF-A0A9Q0TNG1-F1
#
_cell.length_a   1.000
_cell.length_b   1.000
_cell.length_c   1.000
_cell.angle_alpha   90.00
_cell.angle_beta   90.00
_cell.angle_gamma   90.00
#
_symmetry.space_group_name_H-M   'P 1'
#
loop_
_entity.id
_entity.type
_entity.pdbx_description
1 polymer ?
#
loop_
_entity_poly.entity_id
_entity_poly.type
_entity_poly.pdbx_seq_one_letter_code
_entity_poly.pdbx_strand_id
1 'polypeptide(L)'
;MWVVMCPLLMQWQLFCCILLGHFSASTISFGAGKYEGGGIWSGNGLHGSGSVSSNHSRSGISSYVKTLKLSLPLNSSVSCEELEGVGSLNTTCSVNSNLYLNSDLYIYGTGNLEITPHVSIVCPIEGCMVTVNMTGNINIGQYAAIIAGSVVFAAANLTMDSHSSINTTALGGSPPPQTSGTPVGNDGGGGGHGGRGASCLKRNKTSNWGGDVYAWSTLAEPWSYGSKGGGTSSLNKFGGNGGGRVKLQVKDILYLNGSVTAEGGDGGLNGGGGSGGSIFMHAVKLKGYGTISAAGGRGWGGGGGGRISLDCYGIQEDVKVTVHGGLSIGCPGNAGAAGTFFNADLLSLRVSNDYVMTETETPLLDFPTMTLWSNVFVENYAKVLVPLVWSRVQVRGQISLYRGGCIVFGLSEFPVSEFELVAEELLMSDSVIKVFGAFRVAIKMLLMWNSKIVIDGGGNTVVSASVLEVRNLIVLRAGSVLGSNANLGLYGQGLLKLTGHGDTIRGQRLSLSLFYNITVGPGSLIQAPLDDDASRSVVTKSLCESQTCPIDLITPPDDCHVNYTLSFSLQICRVEDLLVNGIIKGSIIHIHRARTIIIDTDGLITASELGCNGGVGKGNYSKGAGSGAGHGGRGGSGCFNGIVSNGGNKYGNADLPCELGSGTQGPNQSYGNIIGGGMIVMGSIQWPLLRLNLYGSLMVDGQNFDKASVNSNASLIGGLGGGSGGTVLLFLQELMLAEKSSLSVRGGNGSPLGGGGGGGGRVHFHWYKIDTGDEYVPVASISGSINSSGGAGENGGLFGEEGTVTGKKCPKGLYGTFCKECPLGTFKDVDGSDESLCIPCSLDLLPNRANFIHVRGGVSQPSCPYKCISEKYRMPNCYTPLEELVYTFGGPWPFALILSVLLVLLALLLSTMKIKLVGSGKCYGASSVEHQSHHHFPHLLSLSEVRGTRAEESQSHVYRMYFMGPNTFREPWHLPYFLPNAIIEIVYEDAFNRFIDGINSVAAYDWWEGSVHSILSVLAYPCAWSWKQWRQRNKIHRLQEYVKSEYDHSCLRSCRSRALYKGMKV
;
A
#
# COMPACT_ATOMS: atom_id res chain seq x y z
N MET A 1 75.56 10.05 -6.48
CA MET A 1 75.19 11.24 -7.26
C MET A 1 74.05 11.92 -6.51
N TRP A 2 74.27 12.73 -5.46
CA TRP A 2 74.97 14.02 -5.29
C TRP A 2 74.01 15.23 -5.31
N VAL A 3 73.68 15.72 -4.09
CA VAL A 3 73.24 17.11 -3.71
C VAL A 3 71.96 17.66 -4.40
N VAL A 4 71.22 18.70 -3.98
CA VAL A 4 71.32 19.77 -2.93
C VAL A 4 69.95 19.83 -2.21
N MET A 5 69.81 19.66 -0.88
CA MET A 5 70.14 20.53 0.28
C MET A 5 69.18 21.72 0.55
N CYS A 6 68.77 21.86 1.81
CA CYS A 6 68.09 23.02 2.42
C CYS A 6 69.09 24.21 2.59
N PRO A 7 68.70 25.46 2.97
CA PRO A 7 68.15 25.71 4.32
C PRO A 7 67.18 26.93 4.49
N LEU A 8 66.96 27.25 5.77
CA LEU A 8 66.03 28.17 6.44
C LEU A 8 66.36 29.69 6.32
N LEU A 9 65.63 30.48 7.13
CA LEU A 9 65.84 31.87 7.62
C LEU A 9 65.43 33.01 6.66
N MET A 10 65.04 34.20 7.14
CA MET A 10 64.31 34.65 8.35
C MET A 10 64.00 36.16 8.19
N GLN A 11 63.06 36.67 8.99
CA GLN A 11 63.00 38.06 9.51
C GLN A 11 63.20 39.29 8.59
N TRP A 12 62.26 40.24 8.75
CA TRP A 12 62.48 41.69 8.67
C TRP A 12 62.77 42.30 7.25
N GLN A 13 62.41 43.56 6.97
CA GLN A 13 61.68 44.54 7.79
C GLN A 13 60.71 45.43 7.00
N LEU A 14 59.88 46.11 7.78
CA LEU A 14 58.89 47.14 7.46
C LEU A 14 59.39 48.28 6.56
N PHE A 15 58.46 48.83 5.76
CA PHE A 15 58.37 50.22 5.27
C PHE A 15 59.52 50.66 4.31
N CYS A 16 59.31 51.53 3.31
CA CYS A 16 58.40 52.69 3.25
C CYS A 16 58.04 53.08 1.79
N CYS A 17 57.49 54.28 1.59
CA CYS A 17 57.15 54.95 0.31
C CYS A 17 55.99 54.31 -0.49
N ILE A 18 54.82 54.91 -0.73
CA ILE A 18 54.32 56.31 -0.83
C ILE A 18 54.58 57.00 -2.19
N LEU A 19 53.46 57.40 -2.82
CA LEU A 19 53.24 58.41 -3.89
C LEU A 19 53.47 58.09 -5.38
N LEU A 20 52.53 58.66 -6.18
CA LEU A 20 52.57 59.09 -7.59
C LEU A 20 52.58 58.04 -8.73
N GLY A 21 51.84 58.37 -9.81
CA GLY A 21 52.36 58.14 -11.18
C GLY A 21 51.49 57.53 -12.29
N HIS A 22 50.33 58.11 -12.60
CA HIS A 22 49.73 58.30 -13.95
C HIS A 22 50.08 57.44 -15.20
N PHE A 23 49.07 57.31 -16.09
CA PHE A 23 49.13 56.94 -17.53
C PHE A 23 49.45 55.45 -17.85
N SER A 24 49.10 54.89 -19.01
CA SER A 24 48.43 55.44 -20.22
C SER A 24 47.40 54.48 -20.85
N ALA A 25 46.48 55.08 -21.62
CA ALA A 25 45.45 54.43 -22.44
C ALA A 25 45.96 53.48 -23.55
N SER A 26 45.04 52.64 -24.05
CA SER A 26 44.87 52.42 -25.49
C SER A 26 43.41 52.05 -25.83
N THR A 27 42.92 52.52 -26.97
CA THR A 27 41.52 52.44 -27.41
C THR A 27 41.40 51.87 -28.81
N ILE A 28 40.34 51.11 -29.10
CA ILE A 28 39.79 51.01 -30.46
C ILE A 28 38.26 51.24 -30.40
N SER A 29 37.75 52.03 -31.33
CA SER A 29 36.33 52.39 -31.59
C SER A 29 36.02 52.00 -33.04
N PHE A 30 34.81 51.63 -33.47
CA PHE A 30 33.59 52.42 -33.74
C PHE A 30 32.48 51.43 -34.19
N GLY A 31 31.18 51.72 -34.34
CA GLY A 31 30.32 52.91 -34.16
C GLY A 31 28.84 52.47 -34.28
N ALA A 32 27.86 53.08 -33.60
CA ALA A 32 26.98 54.17 -34.10
C ALA A 32 26.22 53.90 -35.43
N GLY A 33 24.89 54.04 -35.55
CA GLY A 33 23.80 54.26 -34.57
C GLY A 33 22.59 55.04 -35.13
N LYS A 34 21.38 54.92 -34.50
CA LYS A 34 20.12 55.69 -34.77
C LYS A 34 19.45 55.44 -36.14
N TYR A 35 18.18 55.79 -36.51
CA TYR A 35 17.00 56.53 -35.97
C TYR A 35 15.74 56.11 -36.83
N GLU A 36 14.43 56.44 -36.65
CA GLU A 36 13.53 56.89 -35.55
C GLU A 36 12.04 56.88 -36.05
N GLY A 37 11.02 56.81 -35.17
CA GLY A 37 9.56 56.93 -35.47
C GLY A 37 8.78 55.61 -35.77
N GLY A 38 7.44 55.50 -35.67
CA GLY A 38 6.39 56.38 -35.08
C GLY A 38 5.00 56.27 -35.77
N GLY A 39 3.88 56.09 -35.02
CA GLY A 39 2.50 56.41 -35.52
C GLY A 39 1.36 55.35 -35.50
N ILE A 40 0.62 55.30 -34.38
CA ILE A 40 -0.87 55.29 -34.16
C ILE A 40 -1.87 54.92 -35.30
N TRP A 41 -2.94 54.16 -34.92
CA TRP A 41 -4.29 53.98 -35.57
C TRP A 41 -4.41 53.23 -36.93
N SER A 42 -5.59 52.81 -37.44
CA SER A 42 -6.88 52.35 -36.83
C SER A 42 -7.90 51.89 -37.91
N GLY A 43 -8.61 50.76 -37.68
CA GLY A 43 -9.99 50.54 -38.15
C GLY A 43 -10.24 49.81 -39.49
N ASN A 44 -11.33 49.00 -39.50
CA ASN A 44 -12.26 48.54 -40.56
C ASN A 44 -11.79 48.39 -42.04
N GLY A 45 -12.24 47.38 -42.81
CA GLY A 45 -13.21 46.29 -42.58
C GLY A 45 -13.85 45.80 -43.91
N LEU A 46 -14.80 44.84 -43.84
CA LEU A 46 -15.61 44.29 -44.97
C LEU A 46 -14.82 43.38 -45.95
N HIS A 47 -15.38 42.43 -46.72
CA HIS A 47 -16.77 41.95 -46.93
C HIS A 47 -16.78 40.48 -47.44
N GLY A 48 -17.94 39.79 -47.44
CA GLY A 48 -18.16 38.47 -48.09
C GLY A 48 -18.25 37.31 -47.07
N SER A 49 -19.41 36.75 -46.68
CA SER A 49 -20.71 36.44 -47.32
C SER A 49 -20.74 35.11 -48.07
N GLY A 50 -21.41 34.11 -47.47
CA GLY A 50 -21.74 32.81 -48.06
C GLY A 50 -22.69 32.04 -47.15
N SER A 51 -23.96 31.91 -47.53
CA SER A 51 -25.05 31.48 -46.64
C SER A 51 -25.82 30.27 -47.15
N VAL A 52 -26.05 29.28 -46.28
CA VAL A 52 -27.14 28.29 -46.43
C VAL A 52 -27.88 28.20 -45.10
N SER A 53 -29.20 28.11 -45.15
CA SER A 53 -30.09 28.16 -43.97
C SER A 53 -30.71 26.80 -43.65
N SER A 54 -30.79 26.47 -42.37
CA SER A 54 -31.94 25.76 -41.80
C SER A 54 -32.11 26.14 -40.33
N ASN A 55 -33.36 26.23 -39.87
CA ASN A 55 -33.69 26.74 -38.55
C ASN A 55 -33.65 25.65 -37.48
N HIS A 56 -33.18 25.97 -36.27
CA HIS A 56 -33.95 25.68 -35.07
C HIS A 56 -33.64 26.68 -33.95
N SER A 57 -34.68 27.14 -33.26
CA SER A 57 -34.63 28.23 -32.29
C SER A 57 -34.20 27.76 -30.89
N ARG A 58 -33.10 28.33 -30.37
CA ARG A 58 -32.81 28.32 -28.94
C ARG A 58 -33.74 29.31 -28.23
N SER A 59 -34.67 28.80 -27.42
CA SER A 59 -35.31 29.59 -26.37
C SER A 59 -34.83 29.08 -25.01
N GLY A 60 -34.30 29.98 -24.18
CA GLY A 60 -34.04 29.68 -22.78
C GLY A 60 -35.34 29.79 -22.00
N ILE A 61 -35.74 28.72 -21.31
CA ILE A 61 -36.96 28.72 -20.50
C ILE A 61 -36.56 28.75 -19.03
N SER A 62 -36.87 29.88 -18.37
CA SER A 62 -36.78 30.02 -16.92
C SER A 62 -37.78 29.10 -16.22
N SER A 63 -37.54 28.81 -14.94
CA SER A 63 -38.30 27.86 -14.13
C SER A 63 -39.80 28.14 -14.11
N TYR A 64 -40.56 27.36 -14.86
CA TYR A 64 -42.00 27.21 -14.68
C TYR A 64 -42.27 25.94 -13.88
N VAL A 65 -42.81 26.09 -12.67
CA VAL A 65 -43.39 24.99 -11.90
C VAL A 65 -44.63 24.50 -12.64
N LYS A 66 -44.43 23.53 -13.53
CA LYS A 66 -45.52 22.94 -14.32
C LYS A 66 -46.21 21.88 -13.49
N THR A 67 -47.04 22.34 -12.54
CA THR A 67 -47.94 21.48 -11.76
C THR A 67 -48.75 20.63 -12.73
N LEU A 68 -48.47 19.33 -12.76
CA LEU A 68 -49.22 18.37 -13.57
C LEU A 68 -50.60 18.18 -12.94
N LYS A 69 -51.51 19.12 -13.25
CA LYS A 69 -52.95 18.86 -13.20
C LYS A 69 -53.22 17.74 -14.20
N LEU A 70 -53.21 16.51 -13.69
CA LEU A 70 -53.64 15.34 -14.41
C LEU A 70 -55.12 15.54 -14.76
N SER A 71 -55.40 15.93 -16.00
CA SER A 71 -56.76 16.04 -16.53
C SER A 71 -57.30 14.64 -16.79
N LEU A 72 -57.61 13.94 -15.69
CA LEU A 72 -58.37 12.70 -15.71
C LEU A 72 -59.70 12.95 -16.42
N PRO A 73 -60.21 12.01 -17.23
CA PRO A 73 -61.60 12.05 -17.65
C PRO A 73 -62.50 11.96 -16.39
N LEU A 74 -63.61 12.69 -16.38
CA LEU A 74 -64.63 12.55 -15.34
C LEU A 74 -65.40 11.24 -15.54
N ASN A 75 -64.80 10.12 -15.14
CA ASN A 75 -65.58 8.99 -14.65
C ASN A 75 -66.10 9.37 -13.26
N SER A 76 -67.37 9.11 -13.00
CA SER A 76 -68.06 9.52 -11.77
C SER A 76 -67.42 8.93 -10.53
N SER A 77 -67.09 9.79 -9.55
CA SER A 77 -66.68 9.37 -8.21
C SER A 77 -67.85 8.65 -7.53
N VAL A 78 -67.62 7.42 -7.11
CA VAL A 78 -68.65 6.57 -6.48
C VAL A 78 -69.03 7.13 -5.09
N SER A 79 -70.32 7.13 -4.77
CA SER A 79 -70.85 7.57 -3.46
C SER A 79 -70.71 6.51 -2.36
N CYS A 80 -70.87 6.87 -1.09
CA CYS A 80 -70.80 5.88 0.01
C CYS A 80 -71.94 4.85 -0.06
N GLU A 81 -73.12 5.27 -0.53
CA GLU A 81 -74.29 4.38 -0.70
C GLU A 81 -74.09 3.40 -1.86
N GLU A 82 -73.45 3.84 -2.96
CA GLU A 82 -73.04 3.00 -4.08
C GLU A 82 -71.88 2.04 -3.74
N LEU A 83 -71.19 2.27 -2.61
CA LEU A 83 -70.20 1.34 -2.03
C LEU A 83 -70.85 0.33 -1.06
N GLU A 84 -72.18 0.25 -1.00
CA GLU A 84 -72.93 -0.49 0.03
C GLU A 84 -72.49 -0.12 1.47
N GLY A 85 -72.02 1.12 1.66
CA GLY A 85 -71.47 1.64 2.90
C GLY A 85 -72.39 2.59 3.63
N VAL A 86 -72.11 2.80 4.92
CA VAL A 86 -72.88 3.71 5.79
C VAL A 86 -72.08 5.01 6.00
N GLY A 87 -72.73 6.15 5.75
CA GLY A 87 -72.18 7.49 6.01
C GLY A 87 -71.86 8.27 4.74
N SER A 88 -70.75 8.99 4.72
CA SER A 88 -70.37 9.84 3.59
C SER A 88 -68.86 10.01 3.47
N LEU A 89 -68.35 10.00 2.23
CA LEU A 89 -66.94 10.21 1.91
C LEU A 89 -66.40 11.60 2.34
N ASN A 90 -67.27 12.54 2.70
CA ASN A 90 -66.88 13.84 3.27
C ASN A 90 -66.83 13.88 4.81
N THR A 91 -67.21 12.81 5.50
CA THR A 91 -67.15 12.72 6.97
C THR A 91 -66.50 11.40 7.41
N THR A 92 -67.23 10.30 7.35
CA THR A 92 -66.71 8.94 7.44
C THR A 92 -67.64 8.02 6.64
N CYS A 93 -67.08 7.16 5.81
CA CYS A 93 -67.79 6.11 5.09
C CYS A 93 -67.34 4.75 5.62
N SER A 94 -68.26 3.99 6.20
CA SER A 94 -68.00 2.65 6.76
C SER A 94 -68.54 1.58 5.80
N VAL A 95 -67.65 0.91 5.07
CA VAL A 95 -68.01 -0.19 4.16
C VAL A 95 -68.17 -1.48 4.97
N ASN A 96 -69.35 -2.10 4.88
CA ASN A 96 -69.74 -3.28 5.66
C ASN A 96 -70.15 -4.50 4.82
N SER A 97 -70.12 -4.37 3.49
CA SER A 97 -70.59 -5.37 2.53
C SER A 97 -69.51 -5.66 1.47
N ASN A 98 -69.53 -6.87 0.88
CA ASN A 98 -68.47 -7.33 -0.03
C ASN A 98 -68.73 -6.86 -1.47
N LEU A 99 -67.81 -6.06 -2.01
CA LEU A 99 -67.94 -5.48 -3.34
C LEU A 99 -67.25 -6.34 -4.40
N TYR A 100 -68.02 -6.76 -5.41
CA TYR A 100 -67.53 -7.46 -6.60
C TYR A 100 -67.62 -6.54 -7.82
N LEU A 101 -66.48 -6.18 -8.39
CA LEU A 101 -66.32 -5.11 -9.36
C LEU A 101 -66.06 -5.66 -10.77
N ASN A 102 -66.81 -5.16 -11.75
CA ASN A 102 -66.67 -5.49 -13.17
C ASN A 102 -65.92 -4.41 -13.98
N SER A 103 -65.44 -3.37 -13.31
CA SER A 103 -64.75 -2.21 -13.88
C SER A 103 -63.87 -1.54 -12.82
N ASP A 104 -63.03 -0.59 -13.24
CA ASP A 104 -62.30 0.28 -12.31
C ASP A 104 -63.23 0.96 -11.30
N LEU A 105 -62.70 1.19 -10.09
CA LEU A 105 -63.37 1.88 -8.99
C LEU A 105 -62.57 3.13 -8.59
N TYR A 106 -63.27 4.27 -8.51
CA TYR A 106 -62.69 5.56 -8.16
C TYR A 106 -63.44 6.20 -6.98
N ILE A 107 -62.83 6.18 -5.79
CA ILE A 107 -63.34 6.76 -4.54
C ILE A 107 -62.56 8.06 -4.27
N TYR A 108 -63.28 9.17 -4.10
CA TYR A 108 -62.73 10.47 -3.73
C TYR A 108 -63.51 11.07 -2.56
N GLY A 109 -62.82 11.57 -1.53
CA GLY A 109 -63.48 12.08 -0.34
C GLY A 109 -62.63 13.03 0.50
N THR A 110 -63.29 13.86 1.31
CA THR A 110 -62.59 14.75 2.26
C THR A 110 -62.50 14.20 3.69
N GLY A 111 -63.33 13.21 4.03
CA GLY A 111 -63.37 12.56 5.34
C GLY A 111 -62.53 11.29 5.42
N ASN A 112 -63.01 10.32 6.20
CA ASN A 112 -62.38 9.01 6.39
C ASN A 112 -63.07 7.90 5.59
N LEU A 113 -62.33 6.83 5.29
CA LEU A 113 -62.87 5.57 4.77
C LEU A 113 -62.49 4.42 5.72
N GLU A 114 -63.48 3.67 6.18
CA GLU A 114 -63.28 2.52 7.06
C GLU A 114 -63.84 1.27 6.40
N ILE A 115 -62.96 0.32 6.09
CA ILE A 115 -63.32 -1.00 5.58
C ILE A 115 -63.38 -1.92 6.78
N THR A 116 -64.60 -2.32 7.17
CA THR A 116 -64.81 -3.10 8.40
C THR A 116 -64.22 -4.52 8.31
N PRO A 117 -63.98 -5.19 9.45
CA PRO A 117 -63.37 -6.52 9.45
C PRO A 117 -64.10 -7.54 8.56
N HIS A 118 -63.33 -8.44 7.93
CA HIS A 118 -63.79 -9.45 6.98
C HIS A 118 -64.41 -8.96 5.65
N VAL A 119 -64.48 -7.65 5.39
CA VAL A 119 -64.97 -7.12 4.11
C VAL A 119 -63.96 -7.33 2.97
N SER A 120 -64.44 -7.76 1.81
CA SER A 120 -63.65 -7.88 0.58
C SER A 120 -64.10 -6.91 -0.51
N ILE A 121 -63.13 -6.26 -1.17
CA ILE A 121 -63.31 -5.44 -2.38
C ILE A 121 -62.53 -6.12 -3.49
N VAL A 122 -63.22 -6.67 -4.49
CA VAL A 122 -62.64 -7.61 -5.47
C VAL A 122 -62.96 -7.20 -6.91
N CYS A 123 -61.94 -6.78 -7.66
CA CYS A 123 -61.97 -6.68 -9.11
C CYS A 123 -61.06 -7.77 -9.73
N PRO A 124 -61.61 -8.91 -10.22
CA PRO A 124 -60.82 -10.04 -10.69
C PRO A 124 -60.25 -9.86 -12.11
N ILE A 125 -60.39 -8.67 -12.71
CA ILE A 125 -60.00 -8.38 -14.10
C ILE A 125 -58.53 -7.94 -14.13
N GLU A 126 -57.74 -8.53 -15.04
CA GLU A 126 -56.33 -8.19 -15.23
C GLU A 126 -56.13 -6.68 -15.50
N GLY A 127 -55.35 -6.03 -14.66
CA GLY A 127 -55.06 -4.60 -14.74
C GLY A 127 -56.18 -3.65 -14.27
N CYS A 128 -57.29 -4.15 -13.74
CA CYS A 128 -58.37 -3.32 -13.16
C CYS A 128 -57.87 -2.44 -12.02
N MET A 129 -58.31 -1.18 -11.96
CA MET A 129 -57.81 -0.18 -11.03
C MET A 129 -58.79 0.16 -9.90
N VAL A 130 -58.34 0.03 -8.66
CA VAL A 130 -59.03 0.57 -7.46
C VAL A 130 -58.24 1.77 -6.96
N THR A 131 -58.80 2.96 -7.16
CA THR A 131 -58.23 4.24 -6.70
C THR A 131 -59.05 4.79 -5.54
N VAL A 132 -58.39 5.09 -4.43
CA VAL A 132 -58.98 5.68 -3.23
C VAL A 132 -58.15 6.90 -2.83
N ASN A 133 -58.76 8.08 -2.79
CA ASN A 133 -58.09 9.33 -2.46
C ASN A 133 -58.92 10.10 -1.43
N MET A 134 -58.50 10.01 -0.17
CA MET A 134 -59.15 10.63 0.98
C MET A 134 -58.24 11.71 1.57
N THR A 135 -58.78 12.86 1.99
CA THR A 135 -57.95 13.83 2.75
C THR A 135 -57.84 13.51 4.25
N GLY A 136 -58.72 12.66 4.79
CA GLY A 136 -58.64 12.09 6.13
C GLY A 136 -57.91 10.74 6.16
N ASN A 137 -58.37 9.85 7.04
CA ASN A 137 -57.75 8.54 7.29
C ASN A 137 -58.39 7.43 6.46
N ILE A 138 -57.62 6.38 6.14
CA ILE A 138 -58.12 5.12 5.62
C ILE A 138 -57.79 4.01 6.64
N ASN A 139 -58.81 3.26 7.07
CA ASN A 139 -58.66 2.13 7.99
C ASN A 139 -59.09 0.84 7.29
N ILE A 140 -58.18 -0.15 7.21
CA ILE A 140 -58.44 -1.49 6.68
C ILE A 140 -58.48 -2.48 7.85
N GLY A 141 -59.68 -2.89 8.24
CA GLY A 141 -59.94 -3.74 9.39
C GLY A 141 -59.42 -5.18 9.27
N GLN A 142 -59.43 -5.89 10.41
CA GLN A 142 -58.92 -7.25 10.50
C GLN A 142 -59.52 -8.19 9.44
N TYR A 143 -58.67 -9.00 8.78
CA TYR A 143 -59.07 -9.92 7.70
C TYR A 143 -59.75 -9.28 6.47
N ALA A 144 -59.82 -7.95 6.34
CA ALA A 144 -60.34 -7.32 5.13
C ALA A 144 -59.37 -7.48 3.94
N ALA A 145 -59.89 -7.61 2.72
CA ALA A 145 -59.10 -7.98 1.54
C ALA A 145 -59.43 -7.11 0.32
N ILE A 146 -58.41 -6.48 -0.27
CA ILE A 146 -58.55 -5.61 -1.44
C ILE A 146 -57.81 -6.24 -2.60
N ILE A 147 -58.55 -6.74 -3.59
CA ILE A 147 -58.04 -7.56 -4.70
C ILE A 147 -58.28 -6.83 -6.02
N ALA A 148 -57.22 -6.44 -6.73
CA ALA A 148 -57.31 -5.73 -8.01
C ALA A 148 -56.01 -5.87 -8.83
N GLY A 149 -56.01 -5.42 -10.09
CA GLY A 149 -54.79 -5.35 -10.90
C GLY A 149 -53.88 -4.17 -10.54
N SER A 150 -54.46 -3.02 -10.21
CA SER A 150 -53.79 -1.83 -9.66
C SER A 150 -54.54 -1.31 -8.44
N VAL A 151 -53.82 -0.97 -7.37
CA VAL A 151 -54.36 -0.31 -6.18
C VAL A 151 -53.61 1.00 -5.94
N VAL A 152 -54.34 2.11 -5.84
CA VAL A 152 -53.79 3.47 -5.59
C VAL A 152 -54.50 4.07 -4.39
N PHE A 153 -53.83 4.16 -3.25
CA PHE A 153 -54.39 4.70 -2.00
C PHE A 153 -53.65 5.99 -1.62
N ALA A 154 -54.39 7.08 -1.43
CA ALA A 154 -53.88 8.35 -0.92
C ALA A 154 -54.67 8.78 0.32
N ALA A 155 -53.97 9.15 1.40
CA ALA A 155 -54.55 9.42 2.72
C ALA A 155 -53.68 10.38 3.57
N ALA A 156 -54.24 10.94 4.64
CA ALA A 156 -53.44 11.50 5.73
C ALA A 156 -52.72 10.39 6.51
N ASN A 157 -53.48 9.43 7.03
CA ASN A 157 -52.98 8.20 7.65
C ASN A 157 -53.64 6.98 7.01
N LEU A 158 -52.91 5.87 6.92
CA LEU A 158 -53.42 4.58 6.47
C LEU A 158 -53.09 3.52 7.52
N THR A 159 -54.12 2.82 8.02
CA THR A 159 -53.97 1.70 8.95
C THR A 159 -54.40 0.39 8.29
N MET A 160 -53.64 -0.66 8.54
CA MET A 160 -53.87 -2.02 8.06
C MET A 160 -53.72 -2.97 9.25
N ASP A 161 -54.85 -3.45 9.76
CA ASP A 161 -54.91 -4.38 10.88
C ASP A 161 -54.28 -5.74 10.56
N SER A 162 -54.07 -6.56 11.60
CA SER A 162 -53.54 -7.93 11.43
C SER A 162 -54.35 -8.72 10.42
N HIS A 163 -53.67 -9.46 9.54
CA HIS A 163 -54.29 -10.29 8.50
C HIS A 163 -55.14 -9.53 7.46
N SER A 164 -55.18 -8.19 7.46
CA SER A 164 -55.69 -7.43 6.31
C SER A 164 -54.77 -7.62 5.10
N SER A 165 -55.27 -7.45 3.88
CA SER A 165 -54.47 -7.63 2.66
C SER A 165 -54.82 -6.66 1.53
N ILE A 166 -53.80 -6.13 0.87
CA ILE A 166 -53.88 -5.51 -0.45
C ILE A 166 -53.15 -6.45 -1.42
N ASN A 167 -53.91 -7.15 -2.27
CA ASN A 167 -53.40 -8.25 -3.08
C ASN A 167 -53.64 -8.01 -4.57
N THR A 168 -52.55 -7.81 -5.31
CA THR A 168 -52.54 -7.68 -6.77
C THR A 168 -51.76 -8.80 -7.46
N THR A 169 -51.60 -9.95 -6.78
CA THR A 169 -50.87 -11.12 -7.27
C THR A 169 -51.55 -11.73 -8.49
N ALA A 170 -50.79 -12.04 -9.54
CA ALA A 170 -51.26 -12.62 -10.81
C ALA A 170 -52.36 -11.80 -11.56
N LEU A 171 -52.64 -10.56 -11.15
CA LEU A 171 -53.63 -9.67 -11.76
C LEU A 171 -53.00 -8.53 -12.58
N GLY A 172 -51.71 -8.62 -12.91
CA GLY A 172 -51.02 -7.65 -13.77
C GLY A 172 -51.58 -7.64 -15.19
N GLY A 173 -51.94 -6.45 -15.67
CA GLY A 173 -52.23 -6.22 -17.09
C GLY A 173 -50.97 -6.23 -17.95
N SER A 174 -51.09 -5.88 -19.23
CA SER A 174 -49.95 -5.89 -20.17
C SER A 174 -48.74 -5.07 -19.68
N PRO A 175 -47.51 -5.59 -19.78
CA PRO A 175 -46.30 -4.82 -19.53
C PRO A 175 -46.13 -3.70 -20.58
N PRO A 176 -45.23 -2.73 -20.37
CA PRO A 176 -45.05 -1.61 -21.30
C PRO A 176 -44.73 -2.10 -22.74
N PRO A 177 -45.25 -1.43 -23.77
CA PRO A 177 -45.00 -1.83 -25.17
C PRO A 177 -43.50 -1.80 -25.48
N GLN A 178 -43.07 -2.66 -26.42
CA GLN A 178 -41.67 -2.87 -26.82
C GLN A 178 -40.75 -3.50 -25.75
N THR A 179 -41.27 -3.91 -24.59
CA THR A 179 -40.45 -4.64 -23.59
C THR A 179 -40.22 -6.11 -23.97
N SER A 180 -38.98 -6.58 -23.81
CA SER A 180 -38.56 -7.99 -23.96
C SER A 180 -38.80 -8.82 -22.69
N GLY A 181 -39.58 -8.31 -21.75
CA GLY A 181 -39.85 -8.97 -20.46
C GLY A 181 -40.84 -10.12 -20.51
N THR A 182 -41.55 -10.30 -21.61
CA THR A 182 -42.31 -11.52 -21.91
C THR A 182 -41.44 -12.41 -22.81
N PRO A 183 -41.15 -13.68 -22.43
CA PRO A 183 -40.37 -14.60 -23.26
C PRO A 183 -40.97 -14.81 -24.64
N VAL A 184 -40.11 -14.98 -25.64
CA VAL A 184 -40.50 -15.31 -27.03
C VAL A 184 -40.12 -16.75 -27.33
N GLY A 185 -41.11 -17.56 -27.74
CA GLY A 185 -40.93 -18.98 -28.07
C GLY A 185 -41.81 -19.90 -27.21
N ASN A 186 -41.59 -21.21 -27.36
CA ASN A 186 -42.35 -22.27 -26.67
C ASN A 186 -41.48 -22.99 -25.61
N ASP A 187 -40.48 -22.31 -25.06
CA ASP A 187 -39.47 -22.90 -24.17
C ASP A 187 -39.84 -22.85 -22.67
N GLY A 188 -41.05 -22.37 -22.33
CA GLY A 188 -41.54 -22.32 -20.95
C GLY A 188 -40.77 -21.36 -20.04
N GLY A 189 -40.04 -20.38 -20.58
CA GLY A 189 -39.29 -19.40 -19.78
C GLY A 189 -40.18 -18.55 -18.89
N GLY A 190 -39.67 -18.10 -17.74
CA GLY A 190 -40.37 -17.20 -16.83
C GLY A 190 -40.37 -15.75 -17.33
N GLY A 191 -41.38 -14.98 -16.92
CA GLY A 191 -41.43 -13.53 -17.18
C GLY A 191 -40.30 -12.80 -16.45
N GLY A 192 -39.83 -11.68 -16.99
CA GLY A 192 -38.90 -10.75 -16.34
C GLY A 192 -39.55 -9.39 -16.09
N HIS A 193 -39.29 -8.84 -14.90
CA HIS A 193 -39.58 -7.47 -14.44
C HIS A 193 -38.85 -7.33 -13.11
N GLY A 194 -38.17 -6.22 -12.83
CA GLY A 194 -37.25 -6.14 -11.69
C GLY A 194 -35.96 -6.94 -11.94
N GLY A 195 -36.04 -8.26 -11.80
CA GLY A 195 -35.07 -9.26 -12.24
C GLY A 195 -35.49 -9.99 -13.53
N ARG A 196 -34.55 -10.68 -14.17
CA ARG A 196 -34.82 -11.53 -15.35
C ARG A 196 -35.54 -12.83 -14.94
N GLY A 197 -36.43 -13.32 -15.79
CA GLY A 197 -37.00 -14.66 -15.64
C GLY A 197 -36.01 -15.74 -16.09
N ALA A 198 -36.09 -16.94 -15.52
CA ALA A 198 -35.24 -18.06 -15.91
C ALA A 198 -35.74 -18.74 -17.20
N SER A 199 -34.85 -19.43 -17.91
CA SER A 199 -35.22 -20.33 -19.01
C SER A 199 -34.57 -21.70 -18.86
N CYS A 200 -35.25 -22.73 -19.38
CA CYS A 200 -34.92 -24.14 -19.20
C CYS A 200 -35.02 -24.90 -20.52
N LEU A 201 -34.06 -24.63 -21.41
CA LEU A 201 -33.93 -25.28 -22.71
C LEU A 201 -33.52 -26.75 -22.56
N LYS A 202 -34.15 -27.64 -23.33
CA LYS A 202 -33.78 -29.06 -23.45
C LYS A 202 -32.51 -29.30 -24.31
N ARG A 203 -31.65 -28.29 -24.47
CA ARG A 203 -30.42 -28.33 -25.28
C ARG A 203 -29.28 -27.67 -24.50
N ASN A 204 -28.07 -28.19 -24.64
CA ASN A 204 -26.91 -27.93 -23.78
C ASN A 204 -26.27 -26.52 -23.95
N LYS A 205 -27.06 -25.44 -23.94
CA LYS A 205 -26.59 -24.06 -23.78
C LYS A 205 -27.09 -23.50 -22.45
N THR A 206 -26.15 -23.01 -21.63
CA THR A 206 -26.35 -22.72 -20.20
C THR A 206 -26.54 -21.23 -19.88
N SER A 207 -26.76 -20.37 -20.89
CA SER A 207 -26.78 -18.90 -20.76
C SER A 207 -28.04 -18.22 -21.32
N ASN A 208 -29.13 -18.95 -21.51
CA ASN A 208 -30.42 -18.37 -21.93
C ASN A 208 -31.26 -17.97 -20.70
N TRP A 209 -31.66 -16.70 -20.64
CA TRP A 209 -32.72 -16.21 -19.76
C TRP A 209 -34.10 -16.32 -20.44
N GLY A 210 -35.16 -16.08 -19.67
CA GLY A 210 -36.54 -15.92 -20.12
C GLY A 210 -36.78 -14.45 -20.49
N GLY A 211 -37.70 -13.79 -19.78
CA GLY A 211 -37.97 -12.37 -19.97
C GLY A 211 -36.86 -11.48 -19.43
N ASP A 212 -36.57 -10.38 -20.14
CA ASP A 212 -35.62 -9.36 -19.70
C ASP A 212 -36.23 -8.33 -18.73
N VAL A 213 -35.41 -7.45 -18.14
CA VAL A 213 -35.85 -6.39 -17.22
C VAL A 213 -36.29 -5.12 -17.94
N TYR A 214 -37.22 -4.38 -17.31
CA TYR A 214 -37.64 -3.04 -17.73
C TYR A 214 -37.90 -2.14 -16.51
N ALA A 215 -38.34 -0.91 -16.76
CA ALA A 215 -38.65 0.11 -15.73
C ALA A 215 -37.47 0.47 -14.81
N TRP A 216 -36.23 0.39 -15.29
CA TRP A 216 -35.03 0.79 -14.52
C TRP A 216 -34.98 2.29 -14.23
N SER A 217 -35.34 3.13 -15.22
CA SER A 217 -35.38 4.60 -15.08
C SER A 217 -36.40 5.11 -14.07
N THR A 218 -37.32 4.26 -13.61
CA THR A 218 -38.32 4.54 -12.57
C THR A 218 -38.07 3.71 -11.30
N LEU A 219 -36.81 3.39 -10.97
CA LEU A 219 -36.45 2.59 -9.78
C LEU A 219 -37.00 3.19 -8.47
N ALA A 220 -36.98 4.53 -8.35
CA ALA A 220 -37.47 5.25 -7.17
C ALA A 220 -39.01 5.33 -7.07
N GLU A 221 -39.71 5.35 -8.22
CA GLU A 221 -41.18 5.34 -8.30
C GLU A 221 -41.66 4.23 -9.26
N PRO A 222 -41.55 2.95 -8.87
CA PRO A 222 -41.87 1.84 -9.76
C PRO A 222 -43.38 1.80 -10.03
N TRP A 223 -43.75 1.90 -11.32
CA TRP A 223 -45.14 1.87 -11.77
C TRP A 223 -45.31 1.09 -13.07
N SER A 224 -44.99 -0.20 -13.05
CA SER A 224 -45.18 -1.15 -14.15
C SER A 224 -45.79 -2.47 -13.68
N TYR A 225 -46.62 -3.10 -14.52
CA TYR A 225 -47.08 -4.47 -14.29
C TYR A 225 -45.91 -5.44 -14.48
N GLY A 226 -45.96 -6.58 -13.80
CA GLY A 226 -45.14 -7.74 -14.17
C GLY A 226 -45.59 -8.31 -15.52
N SER A 227 -44.69 -9.05 -16.16
CA SER A 227 -44.95 -9.77 -17.41
C SER A 227 -45.45 -11.19 -17.16
N LYS A 228 -46.18 -11.75 -18.14
CA LYS A 228 -46.56 -13.15 -18.14
C LYS A 228 -45.38 -14.05 -18.51
N GLY A 229 -45.37 -15.28 -17.98
CA GLY A 229 -44.42 -16.31 -18.40
C GLY A 229 -44.69 -16.78 -19.83
N GLY A 230 -43.67 -17.35 -20.48
CA GLY A 230 -43.81 -18.00 -21.79
C GLY A 230 -44.42 -19.39 -21.67
N GLY A 231 -45.22 -19.79 -22.65
CA GLY A 231 -45.80 -21.13 -22.72
C GLY A 231 -44.82 -22.21 -23.17
N THR A 232 -45.25 -23.48 -23.08
CA THR A 232 -44.54 -24.63 -23.69
C THR A 232 -45.11 -25.07 -25.05
N SER A 233 -46.13 -24.39 -25.57
CA SER A 233 -46.80 -24.76 -26.83
C SER A 233 -47.44 -23.56 -27.54
N SER A 234 -47.68 -23.71 -28.85
CA SER A 234 -48.39 -22.70 -29.66
C SER A 234 -49.88 -22.57 -29.32
N LEU A 235 -50.46 -23.55 -28.63
CA LEU A 235 -51.82 -23.55 -28.10
C LEU A 235 -51.89 -22.73 -26.81
N ASN A 236 -51.09 -23.10 -25.81
CA ASN A 236 -50.96 -22.38 -24.54
C ASN A 236 -49.73 -21.47 -24.60
N LYS A 237 -49.88 -20.30 -25.24
CA LYS A 237 -48.77 -19.37 -25.54
C LYS A 237 -48.13 -18.69 -24.32
N PHE A 238 -48.84 -18.64 -23.19
CA PHE A 238 -48.41 -18.01 -21.96
C PHE A 238 -48.47 -19.00 -20.80
N GLY A 239 -47.60 -18.80 -19.82
CA GLY A 239 -47.64 -19.45 -18.51
C GLY A 239 -48.38 -18.60 -17.47
N GLY A 240 -47.78 -18.43 -16.30
CA GLY A 240 -48.36 -17.65 -15.21
C GLY A 240 -48.47 -16.14 -15.52
N ASN A 241 -49.50 -15.50 -14.99
CA ASN A 241 -49.73 -14.06 -15.13
C ASN A 241 -48.71 -13.22 -14.35
N GLY A 242 -48.43 -11.99 -14.82
CA GLY A 242 -47.59 -11.04 -14.09
C GLY A 242 -48.28 -10.46 -12.85
N GLY A 243 -47.48 -9.93 -11.93
CA GLY A 243 -47.96 -9.19 -10.76
C GLY A 243 -48.51 -7.81 -11.09
N GLY A 244 -49.45 -7.32 -10.27
CA GLY A 244 -50.11 -6.03 -10.40
C GLY A 244 -49.27 -4.81 -10.02
N ARG A 245 -49.93 -3.74 -9.57
CA ARG A 245 -49.27 -2.52 -9.06
C ARG A 245 -49.92 -2.05 -7.76
N VAL A 246 -49.13 -1.63 -6.78
CA VAL A 246 -49.62 -0.94 -5.59
C VAL A 246 -48.91 0.40 -5.43
N LYS A 247 -49.66 1.47 -5.19
CA LYS A 247 -49.16 2.81 -4.86
C LYS A 247 -49.86 3.30 -3.60
N LEU A 248 -49.11 3.43 -2.49
CA LEU A 248 -49.59 4.00 -1.23
C LEU A 248 -48.95 5.38 -1.04
N GLN A 249 -49.75 6.42 -0.86
CA GLN A 249 -49.30 7.81 -0.70
C GLN A 249 -49.92 8.41 0.56
N VAL A 250 -49.24 8.20 1.68
CA VAL A 250 -49.69 8.56 3.02
C VAL A 250 -48.92 9.80 3.46
N LYS A 251 -49.58 10.80 4.04
CA LYS A 251 -48.89 12.05 4.46
C LYS A 251 -48.11 11.87 5.76
N ASP A 252 -48.72 11.22 6.74
CA ASP A 252 -48.21 11.17 8.11
C ASP A 252 -47.74 9.76 8.49
N ILE A 253 -48.67 8.86 8.85
CA ILE A 253 -48.34 7.53 9.39
C ILE A 253 -49.02 6.41 8.58
N LEU A 254 -48.21 5.46 8.12
CA LEU A 254 -48.63 4.17 7.60
C LEU A 254 -48.39 3.08 8.67
N TYR A 255 -49.47 2.47 9.17
CA TYR A 255 -49.42 1.36 10.11
C TYR A 255 -49.79 0.05 9.39
N LEU A 256 -48.83 -0.87 9.26
CA LEU A 256 -48.91 -2.06 8.42
C LEU A 256 -48.68 -3.34 9.24
N ASN A 257 -49.76 -3.97 9.71
CA ASN A 257 -49.78 -5.33 10.25
C ASN A 257 -50.44 -6.36 9.31
N GLY A 258 -50.91 -5.91 8.14
CA GLY A 258 -51.41 -6.75 7.05
C GLY A 258 -50.32 -7.15 6.04
N SER A 259 -50.75 -7.57 4.85
CA SER A 259 -49.88 -7.85 3.71
C SER A 259 -50.17 -6.94 2.51
N VAL A 260 -49.12 -6.57 1.77
CA VAL A 260 -49.20 -5.87 0.48
C VAL A 260 -48.45 -6.69 -0.56
N THR A 261 -49.17 -7.33 -1.49
CA THR A 261 -48.58 -8.30 -2.43
C THR A 261 -48.86 -7.94 -3.88
N ALA A 262 -47.82 -8.03 -4.71
CA ALA A 262 -47.88 -7.88 -6.16
C ALA A 262 -47.07 -9.02 -6.82
N GLU A 263 -47.31 -10.26 -6.42
CA GLU A 263 -46.49 -11.41 -6.85
C GLU A 263 -46.86 -11.90 -8.26
N GLY A 264 -45.91 -12.57 -8.91
CA GLY A 264 -46.16 -13.27 -10.17
C GLY A 264 -46.93 -14.58 -9.96
N GLY A 265 -47.86 -14.89 -10.85
CA GLY A 265 -48.62 -16.14 -10.83
C GLY A 265 -47.82 -17.36 -11.30
N ASP A 266 -48.20 -18.54 -10.82
CA ASP A 266 -47.59 -19.80 -11.19
C ASP A 266 -47.98 -20.26 -12.61
N GLY A 267 -47.00 -20.70 -13.40
CA GLY A 267 -47.19 -21.35 -14.72
C GLY A 267 -47.13 -22.88 -14.69
N GLY A 268 -46.69 -23.46 -13.57
CA GLY A 268 -46.61 -24.91 -13.37
C GLY A 268 -45.72 -25.63 -14.38
N LEU A 269 -46.10 -26.85 -14.78
CA LEU A 269 -45.31 -27.69 -15.70
C LEU A 269 -45.39 -27.27 -17.18
N ASN A 270 -46.41 -26.49 -17.56
CA ASN A 270 -46.76 -26.21 -18.97
C ASN A 270 -46.52 -24.74 -19.39
N GLY A 271 -45.85 -23.96 -18.54
CA GLY A 271 -45.43 -22.60 -18.83
C GLY A 271 -44.51 -22.06 -17.73
N GLY A 272 -43.79 -20.99 -18.01
CA GLY A 272 -42.99 -20.30 -17.00
C GLY A 272 -43.85 -19.50 -16.04
N GLY A 273 -43.30 -19.16 -14.87
CA GLY A 273 -43.98 -18.27 -13.92
C GLY A 273 -44.01 -16.83 -14.43
N GLY A 274 -45.02 -16.06 -14.02
CA GLY A 274 -45.05 -14.62 -14.25
C GLY A 274 -44.02 -13.89 -13.37
N SER A 275 -43.60 -12.69 -13.76
CA SER A 275 -42.75 -11.85 -12.92
C SER A 275 -43.56 -11.05 -11.90
N GLY A 276 -42.91 -10.67 -10.80
CA GLY A 276 -43.47 -9.78 -9.79
C GLY A 276 -43.76 -8.38 -10.34
N GLY A 277 -44.71 -7.68 -9.72
CA GLY A 277 -45.21 -6.38 -10.12
C GLY A 277 -44.39 -5.18 -9.60
N SER A 278 -45.07 -4.05 -9.40
CA SER A 278 -44.49 -2.85 -8.77
C SER A 278 -45.19 -2.48 -7.47
N ILE A 279 -44.44 -2.14 -6.43
CA ILE A 279 -44.96 -1.53 -5.20
C ILE A 279 -44.19 -0.23 -4.92
N PHE A 280 -44.92 0.89 -4.80
CA PHE A 280 -44.39 2.17 -4.35
C PHE A 280 -45.14 2.63 -3.11
N MET A 281 -44.42 3.01 -2.05
CA MET A 281 -45.02 3.45 -0.78
C MET A 281 -44.31 4.69 -0.27
N HIS A 282 -45.06 5.77 -0.05
CA HIS A 282 -44.60 7.04 0.51
C HIS A 282 -45.31 7.31 1.84
N ALA A 283 -44.53 7.62 2.89
CA ALA A 283 -45.04 8.01 4.22
C ALA A 283 -43.96 8.74 5.03
N VAL A 284 -44.33 9.64 5.95
CA VAL A 284 -43.33 10.19 6.90
C VAL A 284 -42.91 9.13 7.93
N LYS A 285 -43.82 8.24 8.35
CA LYS A 285 -43.50 7.08 9.21
C LYS A 285 -44.18 5.80 8.73
N LEU A 286 -43.40 4.74 8.56
CA LEU A 286 -43.85 3.36 8.41
C LEU A 286 -43.69 2.63 9.75
N LYS A 287 -44.72 1.87 10.14
CA LYS A 287 -44.81 1.09 11.38
C LYS A 287 -45.46 -0.27 11.14
N GLY A 288 -45.23 -1.22 12.04
CA GLY A 288 -45.89 -2.54 12.07
C GLY A 288 -44.98 -3.72 11.71
N TYR A 289 -45.57 -4.92 11.71
CA TYR A 289 -44.88 -6.20 11.49
C TYR A 289 -45.39 -6.93 10.23
N GLY A 290 -46.02 -6.20 9.31
CA GLY A 290 -46.58 -6.73 8.08
C GLY A 290 -45.55 -7.17 7.04
N THR A 291 -46.03 -7.64 5.89
CA THR A 291 -45.19 -8.13 4.78
C THR A 291 -45.51 -7.41 3.47
N ILE A 292 -44.48 -7.00 2.75
CA ILE A 292 -44.55 -6.35 1.44
C ILE A 292 -43.82 -7.26 0.43
N SER A 293 -44.51 -7.78 -0.58
CA SER A 293 -43.92 -8.76 -1.51
C SER A 293 -44.21 -8.47 -2.97
N ALA A 294 -43.17 -8.58 -3.80
CA ALA A 294 -43.25 -8.58 -5.26
C ALA A 294 -42.45 -9.76 -5.83
N ALA A 295 -42.56 -10.94 -5.22
CA ALA A 295 -41.87 -12.14 -5.65
C ALA A 295 -42.30 -12.63 -7.05
N GLY A 296 -41.42 -13.39 -7.72
CA GLY A 296 -41.73 -14.05 -8.99
C GLY A 296 -42.47 -15.39 -8.82
N GLY A 297 -43.33 -15.74 -9.78
CA GLY A 297 -44.11 -16.98 -9.77
C GLY A 297 -43.30 -18.21 -10.18
N ARG A 298 -43.75 -19.40 -9.77
CA ARG A 298 -43.14 -20.70 -10.09
C ARG A 298 -43.58 -21.22 -11.46
N GLY A 299 -42.67 -21.82 -12.22
CA GLY A 299 -43.05 -22.47 -13.49
C GLY A 299 -41.92 -23.28 -14.10
N TRP A 300 -42.04 -23.67 -15.36
CA TRP A 300 -41.01 -24.42 -16.08
C TRP A 300 -39.65 -23.70 -16.03
N GLY A 301 -39.62 -22.42 -16.40
CA GLY A 301 -38.69 -21.43 -15.85
C GLY A 301 -39.41 -20.55 -14.82
N GLY A 302 -38.73 -20.22 -13.71
CA GLY A 302 -39.27 -19.32 -12.69
C GLY A 302 -39.27 -17.85 -13.14
N GLY A 303 -40.28 -17.09 -12.74
CA GLY A 303 -40.38 -15.65 -13.04
C GLY A 303 -39.41 -14.80 -12.22
N GLY A 304 -38.98 -13.66 -12.74
CA GLY A 304 -38.16 -12.69 -12.01
C GLY A 304 -38.95 -11.96 -10.91
N GLY A 305 -38.29 -11.63 -9.80
CA GLY A 305 -38.87 -10.80 -8.75
C GLY A 305 -38.94 -9.32 -9.16
N GLY A 306 -40.00 -8.63 -8.77
CA GLY A 306 -40.40 -7.31 -9.28
C GLY A 306 -39.63 -6.11 -8.71
N ARG A 307 -40.32 -4.96 -8.57
CA ARG A 307 -39.73 -3.71 -8.04
C ARG A 307 -40.51 -3.20 -6.84
N ILE A 308 -39.82 -2.97 -5.72
CA ILE A 308 -40.38 -2.30 -4.53
C ILE A 308 -39.56 -1.04 -4.27
N SER A 309 -40.23 0.10 -4.03
CA SER A 309 -39.59 1.31 -3.53
C SER A 309 -40.34 1.84 -2.31
N LEU A 310 -39.61 2.07 -1.22
CA LEU A 310 -40.12 2.67 0.01
C LEU A 310 -39.47 4.05 0.19
N ASP A 311 -40.30 5.08 0.16
CA ASP A 311 -39.96 6.48 0.41
C ASP A 311 -40.48 6.86 1.80
N CYS A 312 -39.70 6.52 2.83
CA CYS A 312 -40.14 6.56 4.22
C CYS A 312 -39.05 7.12 5.14
N TYR A 313 -39.24 8.36 5.62
CA TYR A 313 -38.30 9.07 6.49
C TYR A 313 -38.03 8.37 7.85
N GLY A 314 -38.96 7.54 8.31
CA GLY A 314 -38.74 6.67 9.46
C GLY A 314 -39.47 5.35 9.32
N ILE A 315 -38.70 4.25 9.20
CA ILE A 315 -39.22 2.89 9.34
C ILE A 315 -39.00 2.47 10.80
N GLN A 316 -40.06 2.07 11.48
CA GLN A 316 -40.05 1.55 12.84
C GLN A 316 -40.72 0.18 12.85
N GLU A 317 -40.25 -0.74 13.69
CA GLU A 317 -40.66 -2.16 13.68
C GLU A 317 -40.20 -2.89 12.38
N ASP A 318 -40.14 -4.22 12.39
CA ASP A 318 -39.40 -5.02 11.39
C ASP A 318 -40.32 -5.49 10.25
N VAL A 319 -40.71 -4.57 9.37
CA VAL A 319 -41.56 -4.83 8.20
C VAL A 319 -40.80 -5.70 7.19
N LYS A 320 -41.32 -6.90 6.90
CA LYS A 320 -40.67 -7.85 6.00
C LYS A 320 -40.88 -7.44 4.53
N VAL A 321 -39.79 -7.26 3.77
CA VAL A 321 -39.82 -6.97 2.33
C VAL A 321 -39.22 -8.15 1.55
N THR A 322 -39.95 -8.69 0.56
CA THR A 322 -39.48 -9.82 -0.28
C THR A 322 -39.58 -9.51 -1.78
N VAL A 323 -38.48 -9.75 -2.49
CA VAL A 323 -38.34 -9.50 -3.94
C VAL A 323 -37.68 -10.66 -4.69
N HIS A 324 -37.62 -11.86 -4.12
CA HIS A 324 -36.96 -13.00 -4.76
C HIS A 324 -37.63 -13.44 -6.07
N GLY A 325 -36.86 -14.08 -6.94
CA GLY A 325 -37.36 -14.78 -8.11
C GLY A 325 -38.13 -16.06 -7.75
N GLY A 326 -38.98 -16.50 -8.66
CA GLY A 326 -39.78 -17.71 -8.51
C GLY A 326 -39.00 -18.98 -8.81
N LEU A 327 -39.42 -20.09 -8.21
CA LEU A 327 -38.77 -21.40 -8.38
C LEU A 327 -38.95 -21.95 -9.81
N SER A 328 -37.91 -22.61 -10.31
CA SER A 328 -37.87 -23.23 -11.63
C SER A 328 -38.04 -24.74 -11.52
N ILE A 329 -39.01 -25.29 -12.24
CA ILE A 329 -39.34 -26.71 -12.24
C ILE A 329 -38.50 -27.48 -13.28
N GLY A 330 -38.19 -26.84 -14.42
CA GLY A 330 -37.35 -27.42 -15.47
C GLY A 330 -35.87 -27.48 -15.09
N CYS A 331 -35.41 -26.55 -14.24
CA CYS A 331 -34.04 -26.51 -13.74
C CYS A 331 -34.02 -26.10 -12.25
N PRO A 332 -34.05 -27.03 -11.29
CA PRO A 332 -34.12 -26.69 -9.86
C PRO A 332 -32.98 -25.80 -9.33
N GLY A 333 -31.82 -25.75 -10.01
CA GLY A 333 -30.70 -24.86 -9.69
C GLY A 333 -30.71 -23.50 -10.39
N ASN A 334 -31.69 -23.21 -11.26
CA ASN A 334 -31.81 -21.92 -11.95
C ASN A 334 -33.23 -21.36 -11.82
N ALA A 335 -33.57 -20.84 -10.65
CA ALA A 335 -34.76 -20.03 -10.42
C ALA A 335 -34.69 -18.67 -11.14
N GLY A 336 -35.78 -17.90 -11.14
CA GLY A 336 -35.76 -16.51 -11.59
C GLY A 336 -34.77 -15.66 -10.79
N ALA A 337 -34.32 -14.55 -11.37
CA ALA A 337 -33.44 -13.60 -10.70
C ALA A 337 -34.21 -12.73 -9.69
N ALA A 338 -33.47 -12.21 -8.71
CA ALA A 338 -33.97 -11.30 -7.71
C ALA A 338 -34.45 -9.97 -8.32
N GLY A 339 -35.49 -9.41 -7.72
CA GLY A 339 -35.96 -8.06 -7.95
C GLY A 339 -35.15 -7.00 -7.23
N THR A 340 -35.62 -5.76 -7.32
CA THR A 340 -34.98 -4.61 -6.69
C THR A 340 -35.86 -4.02 -5.59
N PHE A 341 -35.35 -4.01 -4.36
CA PHE A 341 -35.89 -3.17 -3.29
C PHE A 341 -35.03 -1.90 -3.17
N PHE A 342 -35.65 -0.73 -3.35
CA PHE A 342 -35.02 0.57 -3.16
C PHE A 342 -35.61 1.28 -1.95
N ASN A 343 -34.76 1.87 -1.10
CA ASN A 343 -35.17 2.84 -0.09
C ASN A 343 -34.78 4.23 -0.61
N ALA A 344 -35.78 5.08 -0.86
CA ALA A 344 -35.58 6.37 -1.50
C ALA A 344 -35.02 7.45 -0.55
N ASP A 345 -35.45 7.45 0.72
CA ASP A 345 -34.93 8.36 1.76
C ASP A 345 -33.44 8.11 2.03
N LEU A 346 -33.06 6.84 2.23
CA LEU A 346 -31.67 6.43 2.44
C LEU A 346 -30.86 6.36 1.12
N LEU A 347 -31.48 6.53 -0.04
CA LEU A 347 -30.90 6.30 -1.37
C LEU A 347 -30.14 4.97 -1.46
N SER A 348 -30.76 3.86 -1.05
CA SER A 348 -30.10 2.55 -0.96
C SER A 348 -30.82 1.46 -1.77
N LEU A 349 -30.03 0.68 -2.52
CA LEU A 349 -30.51 -0.47 -3.30
C LEU A 349 -30.16 -1.77 -2.57
N ARG A 350 -31.14 -2.66 -2.42
CA ARG A 350 -30.97 -4.04 -1.97
C ARG A 350 -31.50 -5.00 -3.04
N VAL A 351 -30.68 -6.00 -3.36
CA VAL A 351 -31.05 -7.14 -4.21
C VAL A 351 -30.85 -8.40 -3.39
N SER A 352 -31.96 -9.07 -3.04
CA SER A 352 -31.94 -10.36 -2.35
C SER A 352 -32.76 -11.38 -3.09
N ASN A 353 -32.25 -12.62 -3.20
CA ASN A 353 -33.02 -13.75 -3.71
C ASN A 353 -33.53 -14.68 -2.60
N ASP A 354 -33.46 -14.26 -1.33
CA ASP A 354 -34.00 -14.97 -0.17
C ASP A 354 -33.63 -16.47 -0.12
N TYR A 355 -32.38 -16.78 -0.46
CA TYR A 355 -31.77 -18.12 -0.57
C TYR A 355 -32.28 -19.01 -1.71
N VAL A 356 -33.08 -18.47 -2.62
CA VAL A 356 -33.44 -19.12 -3.88
C VAL A 356 -32.23 -19.10 -4.82
N MET A 357 -31.70 -20.27 -5.21
CA MET A 357 -30.53 -20.36 -6.09
C MET A 357 -30.89 -20.04 -7.55
N THR A 358 -30.08 -19.18 -8.18
CA THR A 358 -30.26 -18.75 -9.58
C THR A 358 -28.91 -18.62 -10.30
N GLU A 359 -28.89 -19.00 -11.58
CA GLU A 359 -27.85 -18.59 -12.54
C GLU A 359 -28.34 -17.46 -13.45
N THR A 360 -29.60 -17.07 -13.32
CA THR A 360 -30.22 -15.94 -14.01
C THR A 360 -29.88 -14.65 -13.26
N GLU A 361 -29.71 -13.55 -13.98
CA GLU A 361 -29.06 -12.33 -13.46
C GLU A 361 -30.03 -11.15 -13.36
N THR A 362 -29.79 -10.26 -12.39
CA THR A 362 -30.46 -8.97 -12.22
C THR A 362 -29.58 -7.85 -12.81
N PRO A 363 -29.89 -7.29 -14.00
CA PRO A 363 -29.07 -6.25 -14.61
C PRO A 363 -29.27 -4.89 -13.94
N LEU A 364 -28.18 -4.26 -13.51
CA LEU A 364 -28.15 -2.85 -13.10
C LEU A 364 -27.66 -2.04 -14.29
N LEU A 365 -28.54 -1.23 -14.88
CA LEU A 365 -28.30 -0.65 -16.21
C LEU A 365 -27.64 0.73 -16.17
N ASP A 366 -27.85 1.52 -15.11
CA ASP A 366 -27.36 2.90 -15.00
C ASP A 366 -27.26 3.31 -13.52
N PHE A 367 -26.30 4.16 -13.17
CA PHE A 367 -26.03 4.63 -11.81
C PHE A 367 -26.05 6.18 -11.78
N PRO A 368 -26.78 6.81 -10.83
CA PRO A 368 -26.99 8.25 -10.86
C PRO A 368 -25.70 9.01 -10.55
N THR A 369 -25.27 9.86 -11.49
CA THR A 369 -24.05 10.67 -11.39
C THR A 369 -24.22 11.98 -10.61
N MET A 370 -25.47 12.44 -10.39
CA MET A 370 -25.78 13.66 -9.64
C MET A 370 -26.09 13.38 -8.16
N THR A 371 -27.03 12.48 -7.90
CA THR A 371 -27.43 12.05 -6.55
C THR A 371 -26.95 10.62 -6.30
N LEU A 372 -25.68 10.49 -5.90
CA LEU A 372 -25.06 9.20 -5.59
C LEU A 372 -25.88 8.42 -4.56
N TRP A 373 -26.05 7.12 -4.79
CA TRP A 373 -26.65 6.22 -3.80
C TRP A 373 -25.76 6.10 -2.55
N SER A 374 -26.38 5.93 -1.39
CA SER A 374 -25.67 5.74 -0.12
C SER A 374 -25.04 4.36 -0.06
N ASN A 375 -25.83 3.28 -0.22
CA ASN A 375 -25.37 1.91 -0.02
C ASN A 375 -26.00 0.93 -1.02
N VAL A 376 -25.23 -0.07 -1.47
CA VAL A 376 -25.72 -1.15 -2.36
C VAL A 376 -25.47 -2.52 -1.72
N PHE A 377 -26.51 -3.33 -1.59
CA PHE A 377 -26.48 -4.66 -0.96
C PHE A 377 -26.88 -5.75 -1.96
N VAL A 378 -26.07 -6.81 -2.06
CA VAL A 378 -26.35 -8.01 -2.87
C VAL A 378 -26.21 -9.25 -1.99
N GLU A 379 -27.33 -9.90 -1.65
CA GLU A 379 -27.36 -10.90 -0.58
C GLU A 379 -28.25 -12.14 -0.85
N ASN A 380 -28.02 -13.20 -0.07
CA ASN A 380 -28.82 -14.44 -0.05
C ASN A 380 -29.01 -15.05 -1.46
N TYR A 381 -27.90 -15.40 -2.12
CA TYR A 381 -27.83 -15.94 -3.49
C TYR A 381 -28.34 -15.02 -4.63
N ALA A 382 -28.48 -13.72 -4.39
CA ALA A 382 -28.68 -12.75 -5.48
C ALA A 382 -27.48 -12.71 -6.45
N LYS A 383 -27.78 -12.81 -7.75
CA LYS A 383 -26.81 -12.72 -8.84
C LYS A 383 -27.09 -11.49 -9.71
N VAL A 384 -26.12 -10.60 -9.83
CA VAL A 384 -26.27 -9.24 -10.38
C VAL A 384 -25.32 -9.04 -11.55
N LEU A 385 -25.79 -8.38 -12.62
CA LEU A 385 -25.01 -8.07 -13.82
C LEU A 385 -24.87 -6.56 -14.02
N VAL A 386 -23.67 -6.10 -14.37
CA VAL A 386 -23.36 -4.73 -14.80
C VAL A 386 -22.92 -4.80 -16.28
N PRO A 387 -23.82 -4.63 -17.26
CA PRO A 387 -23.59 -5.05 -18.64
C PRO A 387 -23.00 -3.98 -19.57
N LEU A 388 -22.97 -2.69 -19.19
CA LEU A 388 -22.53 -1.63 -20.10
C LEU A 388 -21.01 -1.60 -20.24
N VAL A 389 -20.54 -1.49 -21.50
CA VAL A 389 -19.13 -1.60 -21.91
C VAL A 389 -18.18 -0.64 -21.16
N TRP A 390 -18.71 0.49 -20.70
CA TRP A 390 -18.09 1.35 -19.70
C TRP A 390 -19.13 1.65 -18.62
N SER A 391 -18.91 1.14 -17.42
CA SER A 391 -19.80 1.38 -16.26
C SER A 391 -19.00 1.95 -15.09
N ARG A 392 -19.48 3.08 -14.54
CA ARG A 392 -18.98 3.65 -13.28
C ARG A 392 -20.01 3.39 -12.17
N VAL A 393 -19.73 2.41 -11.32
CA VAL A 393 -20.50 2.12 -10.12
C VAL A 393 -20.00 3.02 -8.99
N GLN A 394 -20.60 4.20 -8.84
CA GLN A 394 -20.22 5.17 -7.80
C GLN A 394 -21.28 5.25 -6.69
N VAL A 395 -20.84 5.02 -5.46
CA VAL A 395 -21.64 4.93 -4.24
C VAL A 395 -20.98 5.79 -3.14
N ARG A 396 -21.78 6.45 -2.30
CA ARG A 396 -21.28 7.36 -1.25
C ARG A 396 -20.80 6.66 0.02
N GLY A 397 -21.39 5.52 0.35
CA GLY A 397 -21.08 4.69 1.52
C GLY A 397 -20.53 3.33 1.09
N GLN A 398 -21.22 2.24 1.45
CA GLN A 398 -20.72 0.88 1.27
C GLN A 398 -21.34 0.14 0.07
N ILE A 399 -20.53 -0.72 -0.56
CA ILE A 399 -20.99 -1.81 -1.41
C ILE A 399 -20.77 -3.10 -0.62
N SER A 400 -21.78 -3.96 -0.53
CA SER A 400 -21.76 -5.14 0.34
C SER A 400 -22.34 -6.38 -0.34
N LEU A 401 -21.56 -7.47 -0.34
CA LEU A 401 -21.95 -8.76 -0.88
C LEU A 401 -21.93 -9.81 0.25
N TYR A 402 -23.05 -10.51 0.46
CA TYR A 402 -23.17 -11.49 1.54
C TYR A 402 -23.82 -12.80 1.08
N ARG A 403 -23.45 -13.92 1.69
CA ARG A 403 -24.21 -15.20 1.67
C ARG A 403 -24.53 -15.68 0.24
N GLY A 404 -23.49 -15.93 -0.56
CA GLY A 404 -23.64 -16.34 -1.96
C GLY A 404 -23.96 -15.20 -2.93
N GLY A 405 -24.06 -13.94 -2.46
CA GLY A 405 -24.25 -12.77 -3.32
C GLY A 405 -23.13 -12.64 -4.35
N CYS A 406 -23.50 -12.35 -5.60
CA CYS A 406 -22.60 -12.36 -6.75
C CYS A 406 -22.81 -11.13 -7.64
N ILE A 407 -21.72 -10.42 -8.01
CA ILE A 407 -21.76 -9.33 -8.99
C ILE A 407 -20.85 -9.70 -10.18
N VAL A 408 -21.38 -9.58 -11.39
CA VAL A 408 -20.68 -9.81 -12.66
C VAL A 408 -20.58 -8.48 -13.41
N PHE A 409 -19.36 -8.09 -13.76
CA PHE A 409 -19.06 -6.93 -14.61
C PHE A 409 -18.71 -7.40 -16.02
N GLY A 410 -19.43 -6.89 -17.01
CA GLY A 410 -19.23 -7.25 -18.43
C GLY A 410 -19.77 -8.62 -18.81
N LEU A 411 -19.47 -9.03 -20.04
CA LEU A 411 -19.94 -10.28 -20.64
C LEU A 411 -18.74 -11.18 -20.95
N SER A 412 -18.82 -12.46 -20.62
CA SER A 412 -17.72 -13.42 -20.79
C SER A 412 -17.29 -13.65 -22.25
N GLU A 413 -18.16 -13.34 -23.22
CA GLU A 413 -17.84 -13.41 -24.65
C GLU A 413 -17.07 -12.17 -25.14
N PHE A 414 -17.03 -11.08 -24.35
CA PHE A 414 -16.48 -9.77 -24.75
C PHE A 414 -15.67 -9.09 -23.62
N PRO A 415 -14.53 -9.67 -23.16
CA PRO A 415 -13.65 -9.05 -22.16
C PRO A 415 -12.81 -7.91 -22.77
N VAL A 416 -13.48 -6.82 -23.15
CA VAL A 416 -12.88 -5.63 -23.81
C VAL A 416 -13.26 -4.31 -23.11
N SER A 417 -13.96 -4.41 -21.98
CA SER A 417 -14.56 -3.30 -21.24
C SER A 417 -13.64 -2.75 -20.13
N GLU A 418 -13.84 -1.49 -19.75
CA GLU A 418 -13.29 -0.93 -18.52
C GLU A 418 -14.42 -0.63 -17.52
N PHE A 419 -14.28 -1.14 -16.30
CA PHE A 419 -15.23 -0.93 -15.21
C PHE A 419 -14.59 -0.14 -14.07
N GLU A 420 -15.31 0.84 -13.53
CA GLU A 420 -14.87 1.61 -12.39
C GLU A 420 -15.84 1.40 -11.21
N LEU A 421 -15.32 0.99 -10.05
CA LEU A 421 -16.04 0.88 -8.78
C LEU A 421 -15.51 1.91 -7.79
N VAL A 422 -16.36 2.80 -7.30
CA VAL A 422 -16.03 3.85 -6.34
C VAL A 422 -17.00 3.78 -5.17
N ALA A 423 -16.46 3.59 -3.97
CA ALA A 423 -17.22 3.52 -2.71
C ALA A 423 -16.35 3.99 -1.54
N GLU A 424 -16.89 4.11 -0.34
CA GLU A 424 -16.05 4.21 0.86
C GLU A 424 -15.58 2.82 1.30
N GLU A 425 -16.48 1.83 1.32
CA GLU A 425 -16.17 0.47 1.77
C GLU A 425 -16.67 -0.59 0.79
N LEU A 426 -15.85 -1.63 0.56
CA LEU A 426 -16.25 -2.86 -0.13
C LEU A 426 -16.15 -4.04 0.83
N LEU A 427 -17.31 -4.60 1.19
CA LEU A 427 -17.47 -5.67 2.17
C LEU A 427 -17.94 -6.96 1.48
N MET A 428 -17.27 -8.09 1.73
CA MET A 428 -17.61 -9.38 1.12
C MET A 428 -17.54 -10.52 2.14
N SER A 429 -18.63 -11.28 2.30
CA SER A 429 -18.64 -12.56 3.03
C SER A 429 -19.31 -13.66 2.20
N ASP A 430 -18.58 -14.74 1.93
CA ASP A 430 -19.08 -15.93 1.22
C ASP A 430 -19.63 -15.60 -0.18
N SER A 431 -18.99 -14.62 -0.82
CA SER A 431 -19.49 -13.89 -1.99
C SER A 431 -18.44 -13.71 -3.07
N VAL A 432 -18.90 -13.45 -4.32
CA VAL A 432 -18.05 -13.43 -5.52
C VAL A 432 -18.24 -12.15 -6.34
N ILE A 433 -17.14 -11.55 -6.79
CA ILE A 433 -17.13 -10.57 -7.89
C ILE A 433 -16.41 -11.21 -9.08
N LYS A 434 -17.03 -11.17 -10.25
CA LYS A 434 -16.43 -11.56 -11.54
C LYS A 434 -16.32 -10.34 -12.43
N VAL A 435 -15.22 -10.16 -13.15
CA VAL A 435 -15.02 -9.07 -14.11
C VAL A 435 -14.50 -9.62 -15.42
N PHE A 436 -15.11 -9.24 -16.54
CA PHE A 436 -14.70 -9.56 -17.91
C PHE A 436 -14.24 -8.27 -18.61
N GLY A 437 -12.96 -7.94 -18.48
CA GLY A 437 -12.34 -6.67 -18.87
C GLY A 437 -11.38 -6.14 -17.80
N ALA A 438 -10.99 -4.88 -17.91
CA ALA A 438 -10.16 -4.20 -16.91
C ALA A 438 -11.01 -3.68 -15.73
N PHE A 439 -10.54 -3.90 -14.50
CA PHE A 439 -11.22 -3.45 -13.28
C PHE A 439 -10.43 -2.32 -12.62
N ARG A 440 -11.07 -1.17 -12.42
CA ARG A 440 -10.54 -0.02 -11.66
C ARG A 440 -11.38 0.13 -10.39
N VAL A 441 -10.74 0.17 -9.24
CA VAL A 441 -11.41 0.31 -7.93
C VAL A 441 -10.79 1.46 -7.16
N ALA A 442 -11.60 2.32 -6.56
CA ALA A 442 -11.18 3.38 -5.66
C ALA A 442 -12.04 3.38 -4.39
N ILE A 443 -11.48 2.86 -3.29
CA ILE A 443 -12.17 2.66 -2.01
C ILE A 443 -11.28 3.05 -0.82
N LYS A 444 -11.87 3.22 0.38
CA LYS A 444 -11.09 3.38 1.63
C LYS A 444 -10.74 2.02 2.23
N MET A 445 -11.71 1.11 2.27
CA MET A 445 -11.64 -0.18 2.97
C MET A 445 -12.03 -1.35 2.06
N LEU A 446 -11.24 -2.42 2.05
CA LEU A 446 -11.57 -3.71 1.44
C LEU A 446 -11.51 -4.82 2.49
N LEU A 447 -12.65 -5.43 2.80
CA LEU A 447 -12.76 -6.52 3.77
C LEU A 447 -13.38 -7.76 3.10
N MET A 448 -12.62 -8.86 3.03
CA MET A 448 -13.01 -10.11 2.39
C MET A 448 -12.95 -11.29 3.36
N TRP A 449 -14.04 -12.04 3.46
CA TRP A 449 -14.15 -13.28 4.24
C TRP A 449 -14.69 -14.42 3.37
N ASN A 450 -13.92 -15.50 3.19
CA ASN A 450 -14.28 -16.63 2.31
C ASN A 450 -14.76 -16.18 0.91
N SER A 451 -14.17 -15.10 0.39
CA SER A 451 -14.73 -14.33 -0.73
C SER A 451 -13.76 -14.19 -1.89
N LYS A 452 -14.28 -14.05 -3.12
CA LYS A 452 -13.47 -14.16 -4.34
C LYS A 452 -13.71 -13.00 -5.30
N ILE A 453 -12.65 -12.27 -5.64
CA ILE A 453 -12.62 -11.31 -6.75
C ILE A 453 -11.81 -11.95 -7.87
N VAL A 454 -12.46 -12.20 -9.01
CA VAL A 454 -11.86 -12.87 -10.17
C VAL A 454 -11.97 -11.97 -11.40
N ILE A 455 -10.83 -11.59 -11.95
CA ILE A 455 -10.72 -10.67 -13.08
C ILE A 455 -10.17 -11.44 -14.29
N ASP A 456 -10.94 -11.49 -15.36
CA ASP A 456 -10.55 -11.94 -16.68
C ASP A 456 -10.34 -10.71 -17.58
N GLY A 457 -9.09 -10.27 -17.71
CA GLY A 457 -8.68 -9.13 -18.55
C GLY A 457 -8.61 -9.45 -20.04
N GLY A 458 -9.02 -10.65 -20.47
CA GLY A 458 -8.95 -11.09 -21.86
C GLY A 458 -7.54 -11.40 -22.37
N GLY A 459 -7.46 -12.04 -23.55
CA GLY A 459 -6.19 -12.45 -24.17
C GLY A 459 -5.50 -11.38 -25.03
N ASN A 460 -6.10 -10.20 -25.21
CA ASN A 460 -5.57 -9.14 -26.08
C ASN A 460 -4.75 -8.11 -25.30
N THR A 461 -3.57 -7.76 -25.81
CA THR A 461 -2.55 -6.94 -25.13
C THR A 461 -2.81 -5.43 -25.15
N VAL A 462 -3.97 -4.97 -25.63
CA VAL A 462 -4.19 -3.55 -26.00
C VAL A 462 -4.53 -2.67 -24.78
N VAL A 463 -5.42 -3.12 -23.89
CA VAL A 463 -5.66 -2.52 -22.55
C VAL A 463 -6.09 -3.63 -21.60
N SER A 464 -5.24 -4.02 -20.65
CA SER A 464 -5.53 -5.15 -19.72
C SER A 464 -4.78 -5.05 -18.38
N ALA A 465 -4.66 -3.83 -17.83
CA ALA A 465 -4.17 -3.60 -16.46
C ALA A 465 -5.34 -3.25 -15.54
N SER A 466 -5.55 -4.05 -14.50
CA SER A 466 -6.53 -3.78 -13.44
C SER A 466 -5.85 -3.15 -12.22
N VAL A 467 -6.53 -2.19 -11.58
CA VAL A 467 -5.97 -1.28 -10.57
C VAL A 467 -6.93 -1.16 -9.40
N LEU A 468 -6.48 -1.53 -8.20
CA LEU A 468 -7.23 -1.38 -6.95
C LEU A 468 -6.51 -0.34 -6.07
N GLU A 469 -7.08 0.86 -5.97
CA GLU A 469 -6.71 1.88 -4.98
C GLU A 469 -7.54 1.69 -3.71
N VAL A 470 -6.89 1.32 -2.60
CA VAL A 470 -7.52 1.10 -1.28
C VAL A 470 -6.81 1.93 -0.23
N ARG A 471 -7.37 3.07 0.14
CA ARG A 471 -6.63 4.11 0.88
C ARG A 471 -6.17 3.69 2.27
N ASN A 472 -6.99 2.99 3.05
CA ASN A 472 -6.74 2.77 4.48
C ASN A 472 -6.38 1.31 4.81
N LEU A 473 -7.17 0.33 4.33
CA LEU A 473 -7.06 -1.05 4.80
C LEU A 473 -7.52 -2.07 3.77
N ILE A 474 -6.71 -3.11 3.53
CA ILE A 474 -7.08 -4.36 2.88
C ILE A 474 -6.93 -5.50 3.89
N VAL A 475 -8.01 -6.24 4.16
CA VAL A 475 -7.96 -7.50 4.91
C VAL A 475 -8.59 -8.63 4.11
N LEU A 476 -7.82 -9.68 3.86
CA LEU A 476 -8.31 -10.98 3.42
C LEU A 476 -8.37 -11.92 4.64
N ARG A 477 -9.43 -12.75 4.69
CA ARG A 477 -9.64 -13.82 5.67
C ARG A 477 -10.26 -15.08 5.07
N ALA A 478 -10.00 -16.21 5.73
CA ALA A 478 -10.73 -17.46 5.58
C ALA A 478 -10.81 -18.02 4.13
N GLY A 479 -9.70 -17.98 3.39
CA GLY A 479 -9.63 -18.54 2.03
C GLY A 479 -10.03 -17.54 0.94
N SER A 480 -9.87 -16.24 1.21
CA SER A 480 -10.26 -15.18 0.28
C SER A 480 -9.27 -15.05 -0.88
N VAL A 481 -9.79 -14.89 -2.10
CA VAL A 481 -9.00 -14.89 -3.34
C VAL A 481 -9.18 -13.57 -4.08
N LEU A 482 -8.08 -12.87 -4.36
CA LEU A 482 -8.01 -11.81 -5.36
C LEU A 482 -7.14 -12.30 -6.52
N GLY A 483 -7.74 -12.55 -7.68
CA GLY A 483 -7.07 -13.13 -8.83
C GLY A 483 -7.31 -12.37 -10.13
N SER A 484 -6.24 -12.14 -10.91
CA SER A 484 -6.31 -11.70 -12.30
C SER A 484 -5.52 -12.64 -13.22
N ASN A 485 -6.00 -12.86 -14.44
CA ASN A 485 -5.22 -13.48 -15.52
C ASN A 485 -4.33 -12.48 -16.30
N ALA A 486 -4.44 -11.19 -15.98
CA ALA A 486 -3.71 -10.10 -16.61
C ALA A 486 -2.88 -9.32 -15.57
N ASN A 487 -2.48 -8.09 -15.89
CA ASN A 487 -1.69 -7.25 -14.99
C ASN A 487 -2.58 -6.71 -13.86
N LEU A 488 -2.10 -6.80 -12.61
CA LEU A 488 -2.83 -6.39 -11.40
C LEU A 488 -1.97 -5.45 -10.54
N GLY A 489 -2.47 -4.24 -10.29
CA GLY A 489 -1.86 -3.28 -9.37
C GLY A 489 -2.72 -3.09 -8.13
N LEU A 490 -2.14 -3.26 -6.94
CA LEU A 490 -2.74 -2.81 -5.68
C LEU A 490 -1.94 -1.62 -5.16
N TYR A 491 -2.66 -0.53 -4.89
CA TYR A 491 -2.12 0.70 -4.33
C TYR A 491 -2.91 1.04 -3.07
N GLY A 492 -2.27 1.40 -1.97
CA GLY A 492 -2.98 1.79 -0.77
C GLY A 492 -2.09 2.45 0.25
N GLN A 493 -2.59 3.41 1.02
CA GLN A 493 -1.75 4.28 1.88
C GLN A 493 -1.65 3.77 3.33
N GLY A 494 -2.20 2.59 3.62
CA GLY A 494 -2.27 2.00 4.96
C GLY A 494 -1.83 0.53 4.99
N LEU A 495 -2.63 -0.35 5.58
CA LEU A 495 -2.25 -1.74 5.87
C LEU A 495 -2.81 -2.72 4.83
N LEU A 496 -1.96 -3.61 4.32
CA LEU A 496 -2.35 -4.82 3.60
C LEU A 496 -2.13 -6.04 4.50
N LYS A 497 -3.17 -6.85 4.72
CA LYS A 497 -3.14 -7.99 5.64
C LYS A 497 -3.88 -9.22 5.13
N LEU A 498 -3.14 -10.30 4.90
CA LEU A 498 -3.67 -11.64 4.66
C LEU A 498 -3.58 -12.42 5.99
N THR A 499 -4.62 -13.17 6.37
CA THR A 499 -4.68 -13.80 7.72
C THR A 499 -5.24 -15.22 7.77
N GLY A 500 -5.94 -15.68 6.75
CA GLY A 500 -6.39 -17.05 6.62
C GLY A 500 -5.41 -17.93 5.85
N HIS A 501 -5.38 -19.21 6.23
CA HIS A 501 -4.87 -20.26 5.36
C HIS A 501 -5.68 -20.26 4.05
N GLY A 502 -5.00 -20.26 2.91
CA GLY A 502 -5.62 -20.19 1.59
C GLY A 502 -6.06 -18.79 1.15
N ASP A 503 -5.78 -17.73 1.92
CA ASP A 503 -5.91 -16.36 1.40
C ASP A 503 -4.86 -16.15 0.30
N THR A 504 -5.29 -15.70 -0.88
CA THR A 504 -4.39 -15.53 -2.04
C THR A 504 -4.57 -14.21 -2.77
N ILE A 505 -3.45 -13.59 -3.17
CA ILE A 505 -3.41 -12.48 -4.12
C ILE A 505 -2.53 -12.92 -5.30
N ARG A 506 -3.10 -12.99 -6.50
CA ARG A 506 -2.39 -13.48 -7.69
C ARG A 506 -2.70 -12.72 -8.98
N GLY A 507 -1.69 -12.56 -9.82
CA GLY A 507 -1.78 -11.91 -11.13
C GLY A 507 -0.78 -12.49 -12.13
N GLN A 508 -0.93 -12.17 -13.41
CA GLN A 508 0.11 -12.48 -14.40
C GLN A 508 1.36 -11.60 -14.20
N ARG A 509 1.12 -10.32 -13.89
CA ARG A 509 2.07 -9.48 -13.15
C ARG A 509 1.36 -8.82 -11.99
N LEU A 510 2.07 -8.64 -10.88
CA LEU A 510 1.55 -8.04 -9.65
C LEU A 510 2.46 -6.89 -9.21
N SER A 511 1.90 -5.73 -8.93
CA SER A 511 2.59 -4.68 -8.17
C SER A 511 1.80 -4.32 -6.92
N LEU A 512 2.47 -4.27 -5.77
CA LEU A 512 1.94 -3.83 -4.50
C LEU A 512 2.70 -2.56 -4.09
N SER A 513 2.02 -1.42 -3.93
CA SER A 513 2.73 -0.19 -3.57
C SER A 513 1.96 0.80 -2.69
N LEU A 514 2.73 1.74 -2.11
CA LEU A 514 2.32 2.81 -1.19
C LEU A 514 1.91 2.35 0.23
N PHE A 515 1.81 1.04 0.47
CA PHE A 515 1.34 0.48 1.74
C PHE A 515 2.32 0.79 2.87
N TYR A 516 1.83 1.31 3.99
CA TYR A 516 2.66 1.51 5.19
C TYR A 516 3.25 0.17 5.68
N ASN A 517 2.44 -0.88 5.71
CA ASN A 517 2.86 -2.21 6.13
C ASN A 517 2.14 -3.28 5.29
N ILE A 518 2.89 -4.32 4.88
CA ILE A 518 2.34 -5.51 4.23
C ILE A 518 2.60 -6.72 5.15
N THR A 519 1.53 -7.39 5.57
CA THR A 519 1.58 -8.60 6.39
C THR A 519 1.01 -9.80 5.63
N VAL A 520 1.85 -10.80 5.37
CA VAL A 520 1.47 -12.08 4.74
C VAL A 520 1.38 -13.14 5.82
N GLY A 521 0.17 -13.47 6.28
CA GLY A 521 -0.08 -14.44 7.34
C GLY A 521 0.27 -15.89 6.98
N PRO A 522 0.37 -16.80 7.97
CA PRO A 522 0.73 -18.19 7.76
C PRO A 522 -0.29 -18.90 6.85
N GLY A 523 0.21 -19.60 5.84
CA GLY A 523 -0.61 -20.27 4.82
C GLY A 523 -1.35 -19.33 3.85
N SER A 524 -1.10 -18.02 3.90
CA SER A 524 -1.48 -17.09 2.83
C SER A 524 -0.41 -17.07 1.72
N LEU A 525 -0.81 -16.75 0.48
CA LEU A 525 0.07 -16.77 -0.71
C LEU A 525 -0.08 -15.50 -1.56
N ILE A 526 1.05 -14.85 -1.85
CA ILE A 526 1.14 -13.81 -2.87
C ILE A 526 1.92 -14.35 -4.07
N GLN A 527 1.37 -14.27 -5.28
CA GLN A 527 1.95 -14.93 -6.46
C GLN A 527 1.86 -14.11 -7.76
N ALA A 528 2.99 -14.01 -8.48
CA ALA A 528 3.01 -13.70 -9.91
C ALA A 528 4.29 -14.24 -10.57
N PRO A 529 4.24 -14.92 -11.73
CA PRO A 529 3.07 -15.14 -12.59
C PRO A 529 2.16 -16.28 -12.09
N LEU A 530 1.08 -16.55 -12.82
CA LEU A 530 0.22 -17.72 -12.60
C LEU A 530 0.98 -19.03 -12.86
N ASP A 531 0.45 -20.15 -12.36
CA ASP A 531 1.15 -21.45 -12.36
C ASP A 531 1.32 -22.12 -13.72
N ASP A 532 0.66 -21.65 -14.77
CA ASP A 532 0.76 -22.25 -16.11
C ASP A 532 2.03 -21.81 -16.86
N ASP A 533 2.56 -22.69 -17.72
CA ASP A 533 3.84 -22.46 -18.39
C ASP A 533 3.79 -21.33 -19.43
N ALA A 534 2.60 -20.98 -19.94
CA ALA A 534 2.44 -19.86 -20.86
C ALA A 534 2.61 -18.53 -20.11
N SER A 535 1.93 -18.37 -18.98
CA SER A 535 2.09 -17.26 -18.04
C SER A 535 3.55 -17.07 -17.61
N ARG A 536 4.26 -18.15 -17.23
CA ARG A 536 5.70 -18.10 -16.91
C ARG A 536 6.54 -17.61 -18.10
N SER A 537 6.36 -18.23 -19.27
CA SER A 537 7.09 -17.92 -20.50
C SER A 537 6.93 -16.47 -20.95
N VAL A 538 5.74 -15.88 -20.81
CA VAL A 538 5.45 -14.48 -21.14
C VAL A 538 6.28 -13.50 -20.29
N VAL A 539 6.67 -13.86 -19.06
CA VAL A 539 7.56 -13.01 -18.25
C VAL A 539 9.03 -13.27 -18.57
N THR A 540 9.47 -14.53 -18.57
CA THR A 540 10.92 -14.83 -18.54
C THR A 540 11.59 -14.80 -19.92
N LYS A 541 10.85 -15.04 -21.02
CA LYS A 541 11.45 -15.29 -22.34
C LYS A 541 12.42 -14.21 -22.83
N SER A 542 12.13 -12.93 -22.64
CA SER A 542 13.02 -11.83 -23.06
C SER A 542 14.35 -11.78 -22.30
N LEU A 543 14.41 -12.39 -21.11
CA LEU A 543 15.56 -12.40 -20.22
C LEU A 543 16.33 -13.73 -20.25
N CYS A 544 15.73 -14.80 -20.79
CA CYS A 544 16.40 -16.08 -20.98
C CYS A 544 17.40 -16.08 -22.14
N GLU A 545 17.22 -15.17 -23.10
CA GLU A 545 18.05 -15.06 -24.32
C GLU A 545 19.12 -13.96 -24.22
N SER A 546 19.06 -13.08 -23.20
CA SER A 546 20.01 -11.97 -23.00
C SER A 546 20.82 -12.10 -21.71
N GLN A 547 22.03 -11.53 -21.71
CA GLN A 547 22.89 -11.33 -20.53
C GLN A 547 22.90 -9.86 -20.08
N THR A 548 22.08 -8.99 -20.69
CA THR A 548 22.02 -7.56 -20.37
C THR A 548 21.08 -7.30 -19.20
N CYS A 549 21.62 -6.77 -18.11
CA CYS A 549 20.84 -6.36 -16.94
C CYS A 549 19.73 -5.35 -17.31
N PRO A 550 18.45 -5.59 -16.96
CA PRO A 550 17.40 -4.59 -17.11
C PRO A 550 17.65 -3.38 -16.23
N ILE A 551 17.63 -2.17 -16.83
CA ILE A 551 17.88 -0.93 -16.09
C ILE A 551 16.83 -0.69 -14.98
N ASP A 552 15.59 -1.15 -15.17
CA ASP A 552 14.49 -1.13 -14.20
C ASP A 552 14.80 -1.87 -12.88
N LEU A 553 15.78 -2.80 -12.87
CA LEU A 553 16.18 -3.56 -11.69
C LEU A 553 17.35 -2.93 -10.92
N ILE A 554 18.16 -2.09 -11.57
CA ILE A 554 19.28 -1.37 -10.93
C ILE A 554 18.83 0.03 -10.47
N THR A 555 18.10 0.72 -11.35
CA THR A 555 17.55 2.07 -11.15
C THR A 555 16.05 2.06 -11.48
N PRO A 556 15.19 1.50 -10.59
CA PRO A 556 13.75 1.48 -10.79
C PRO A 556 13.14 2.89 -10.93
N PRO A 557 12.03 3.03 -11.67
CA PRO A 557 11.30 4.29 -11.78
C PRO A 557 10.60 4.63 -10.46
N ASP A 558 10.77 5.88 -9.98
CA ASP A 558 10.26 6.32 -8.68
C ASP A 558 8.75 6.16 -8.50
N ASP A 559 7.96 6.25 -9.59
CA ASP A 559 6.49 6.29 -9.56
C ASP A 559 5.82 4.95 -9.24
N CYS A 560 6.51 3.82 -9.45
CA CYS A 560 6.04 2.47 -9.10
C CYS A 560 4.66 2.05 -9.63
N HIS A 561 4.19 2.70 -10.71
CA HIS A 561 2.98 2.29 -11.41
C HIS A 561 3.21 1.02 -12.25
N VAL A 562 2.16 0.20 -12.36
CA VAL A 562 2.08 -0.95 -13.28
C VAL A 562 2.14 -0.44 -14.72
N ASN A 563 3.33 -0.49 -15.32
CA ASN A 563 3.53 -0.31 -16.76
C ASN A 563 3.82 -1.66 -17.43
N TYR A 564 3.25 -1.87 -18.63
CA TYR A 564 3.31 -3.15 -19.36
C TYR A 564 4.72 -3.46 -19.90
N THR A 565 5.62 -2.47 -19.94
CA THR A 565 7.02 -2.64 -20.39
C THR A 565 7.95 -3.27 -19.35
N LEU A 566 7.56 -3.30 -18.07
CA LEU A 566 8.48 -3.59 -16.96
C LEU A 566 8.93 -5.05 -16.89
N SER A 567 10.18 -5.25 -16.47
CA SER A 567 10.91 -6.54 -16.58
C SER A 567 10.65 -7.56 -15.46
N PHE A 568 9.66 -7.35 -14.58
CA PHE A 568 9.40 -8.20 -13.40
C PHE A 568 8.05 -8.94 -13.46
N SER A 569 7.88 -9.98 -12.63
CA SER A 569 6.55 -10.57 -12.38
C SER A 569 5.89 -10.01 -11.13
N LEU A 570 6.65 -9.81 -10.05
CA LEU A 570 6.14 -9.34 -8.76
C LEU A 570 6.98 -8.14 -8.29
N GLN A 571 6.34 -7.00 -8.07
CA GLN A 571 6.96 -5.80 -7.51
C GLN A 571 6.34 -5.43 -6.16
N ILE A 572 7.19 -5.02 -5.22
CA ILE A 572 6.78 -4.34 -3.99
C ILE A 572 7.54 -3.01 -3.92
N CYS A 573 6.84 -1.89 -3.70
CA CYS A 573 7.44 -0.55 -3.70
C CYS A 573 6.82 0.43 -2.70
N ARG A 574 7.64 1.32 -2.12
CA ARG A 574 7.20 2.37 -1.18
C ARG A 574 6.43 1.76 -0.01
N VAL A 575 7.13 0.93 0.77
CA VAL A 575 6.61 0.23 1.96
C VAL A 575 7.56 0.49 3.13
N GLU A 576 7.07 0.77 4.33
CA GLU A 576 7.98 0.79 5.50
C GLU A 576 8.36 -0.65 5.86
N ASP A 577 7.39 -1.45 6.30
CA ASP A 577 7.66 -2.81 6.79
C ASP A 577 6.93 -3.90 5.98
N LEU A 578 7.68 -4.94 5.58
CA LEU A 578 7.16 -6.16 4.95
C LEU A 578 7.39 -7.35 5.89
N LEU A 579 6.31 -7.92 6.43
CA LEU A 579 6.31 -9.11 7.29
C LEU A 579 5.78 -10.32 6.51
N VAL A 580 6.58 -11.39 6.47
CA VAL A 580 6.26 -12.63 5.74
C VAL A 580 6.27 -13.83 6.67
N ASN A 581 5.08 -14.34 7.00
CA ASN A 581 4.84 -15.62 7.69
C ASN A 581 4.22 -16.67 6.75
N GLY A 582 3.70 -16.23 5.59
CA GLY A 582 3.22 -17.08 4.50
C GLY A 582 4.21 -17.15 3.34
N ILE A 583 3.69 -17.31 2.13
CA ILE A 583 4.50 -17.53 0.92
C ILE A 583 4.40 -16.33 -0.02
N ILE A 584 5.54 -15.84 -0.51
CA ILE A 584 5.64 -14.95 -1.68
C ILE A 584 6.35 -15.71 -2.81
N LYS A 585 5.68 -15.89 -3.94
CA LYS A 585 6.14 -16.72 -5.07
C LYS A 585 6.21 -15.92 -6.37
N GLY A 586 7.33 -15.98 -7.10
CA GLY A 586 7.38 -15.37 -8.43
C GLY A 586 8.68 -15.54 -9.20
N SER A 587 8.60 -15.43 -10.53
CA SER A 587 9.76 -15.55 -11.43
C SER A 587 10.82 -14.47 -11.21
N ILE A 588 10.37 -13.22 -11.08
CA ILE A 588 11.22 -12.05 -10.87
C ILE A 588 10.55 -11.19 -9.80
N ILE A 589 11.06 -11.31 -8.58
CA ILE A 589 10.60 -10.57 -7.40
C ILE A 589 11.50 -9.34 -7.23
N HIS A 590 10.94 -8.13 -7.33
CA HIS A 590 11.65 -6.88 -7.12
C HIS A 590 11.02 -6.06 -5.99
N ILE A 591 11.69 -6.03 -4.83
CA ILE A 591 11.26 -5.28 -3.65
C ILE A 591 12.19 -4.09 -3.50
N HIS A 592 11.73 -2.85 -3.68
CA HIS A 592 12.62 -1.68 -3.60
C HIS A 592 11.92 -0.49 -2.94
N ARG A 593 12.71 0.47 -2.44
CA ARG A 593 12.18 1.58 -1.62
C ARG A 593 11.31 1.03 -0.47
N ALA A 594 11.81 -0.06 0.12
CA ALA A 594 11.31 -0.71 1.32
C ALA A 594 12.27 -0.41 2.48
N ARG A 595 11.77 -0.25 3.71
CA ARG A 595 12.64 0.06 4.87
C ARG A 595 13.08 -1.20 5.60
N THR A 596 12.15 -2.05 6.04
CA THR A 596 12.49 -3.35 6.64
C THR A 596 11.76 -4.50 5.97
N ILE A 597 12.45 -5.63 5.85
CA ILE A 597 11.87 -6.91 5.42
C ILE A 597 12.16 -7.93 6.52
N ILE A 598 11.11 -8.61 6.98
CA ILE A 598 11.16 -9.62 8.02
C ILE A 598 10.50 -10.90 7.49
N ILE A 599 11.31 -11.92 7.24
CA ILE A 599 10.84 -13.27 6.89
C ILE A 599 10.84 -14.08 8.18
N ASP A 600 9.66 -14.31 8.77
CA ASP A 600 9.46 -15.04 10.02
C ASP A 600 9.70 -16.56 9.82
N THR A 601 9.66 -17.37 10.88
CA THR A 601 10.12 -18.79 10.84
C THR A 601 9.41 -19.66 9.81
N ASP A 602 8.11 -19.46 9.60
CA ASP A 602 7.31 -20.19 8.61
C ASP A 602 7.25 -19.47 7.24
N GLY A 603 7.88 -18.29 7.16
CA GLY A 603 7.89 -17.43 5.99
C GLY A 603 8.80 -17.95 4.88
N LEU A 604 8.28 -17.91 3.64
CA LEU A 604 9.02 -18.29 2.45
C LEU A 604 8.88 -17.23 1.36
N ILE A 605 9.99 -16.62 0.95
CA ILE A 605 10.06 -15.90 -0.33
C ILE A 605 10.78 -16.81 -1.33
N THR A 606 10.12 -17.19 -2.42
CA THR A 606 10.66 -18.15 -3.39
C THR A 606 10.49 -17.72 -4.84
N ALA A 607 11.59 -17.84 -5.59
CA ALA A 607 11.64 -17.79 -7.04
C ALA A 607 12.16 -19.11 -7.63
N SER A 608 12.14 -20.20 -6.83
CA SER A 608 12.58 -21.53 -7.24
C SER A 608 11.66 -22.12 -8.33
N GLU A 609 12.22 -22.86 -9.29
CA GLU A 609 11.51 -23.44 -10.45
C GLU A 609 10.74 -22.45 -11.35
N LEU A 610 11.05 -21.16 -11.28
CA LEU A 610 10.34 -20.07 -11.99
C LEU A 610 11.23 -19.23 -12.91
N GLY A 611 12.47 -19.68 -13.18
CA GLY A 611 13.39 -19.08 -14.13
C GLY A 611 13.17 -19.53 -15.57
N CYS A 612 14.25 -19.87 -16.27
CA CYS A 612 14.21 -20.19 -17.69
C CYS A 612 14.08 -21.69 -17.97
N ASN A 613 13.35 -22.03 -19.03
CA ASN A 613 13.23 -23.40 -19.57
C ASN A 613 14.34 -23.74 -20.60
N GLY A 614 15.38 -22.91 -20.67
CA GLY A 614 16.45 -22.90 -21.65
C GLY A 614 17.37 -21.71 -21.40
N GLY A 615 18.03 -21.18 -22.44
CA GLY A 615 18.85 -19.97 -22.38
C GLY A 615 20.35 -20.21 -22.52
N VAL A 616 21.14 -19.25 -22.06
CA VAL A 616 22.61 -19.15 -22.30
C VAL A 616 23.40 -20.36 -21.79
N GLY A 617 23.05 -20.91 -20.62
CA GLY A 617 23.72 -22.05 -20.00
C GLY A 617 22.90 -23.34 -20.00
N LYS A 618 22.03 -23.50 -21.01
CA LYS A 618 21.10 -24.63 -21.15
C LYS A 618 21.80 -26.00 -21.05
N GLY A 619 21.20 -26.91 -20.29
CA GLY A 619 21.62 -28.32 -20.26
C GLY A 619 21.21 -29.08 -21.52
N ASN A 620 22.15 -29.85 -22.10
CA ASN A 620 22.00 -30.51 -23.39
C ASN A 620 21.57 -31.97 -23.23
N TYR A 621 20.62 -32.40 -24.05
CA TYR A 621 20.16 -33.79 -24.11
C TYR A 621 20.68 -34.49 -25.36
N SER A 622 21.42 -35.59 -25.20
CA SER A 622 21.88 -36.39 -26.33
C SER A 622 21.73 -37.90 -26.07
N LYS A 623 20.93 -38.58 -26.91
CA LYS A 623 20.75 -40.04 -26.95
C LYS A 623 20.47 -40.71 -25.57
N GLY A 624 19.79 -40.01 -24.66
CA GLY A 624 19.48 -40.51 -23.30
C GLY A 624 20.27 -39.83 -22.18
N ALA A 625 21.39 -39.18 -22.50
CA ALA A 625 22.19 -38.42 -21.53
C ALA A 625 21.75 -36.94 -21.51
N GLY A 626 21.00 -36.55 -20.48
CA GLY A 626 20.67 -35.17 -20.17
C GLY A 626 21.70 -34.56 -19.20
N SER A 627 22.38 -33.50 -19.63
CA SER A 627 23.30 -32.76 -18.79
C SER A 627 22.60 -31.63 -18.03
N GLY A 628 23.12 -31.27 -16.87
CA GLY A 628 22.59 -30.19 -16.04
C GLY A 628 22.82 -28.82 -16.69
N ALA A 629 21.96 -27.85 -16.39
CA ALA A 629 22.18 -26.46 -16.78
C ALA A 629 23.29 -25.83 -15.92
N GLY A 630 23.99 -24.84 -16.48
CA GLY A 630 24.93 -23.99 -15.74
C GLY A 630 24.38 -22.57 -15.61
N HIS A 631 24.58 -21.98 -14.43
CA HIS A 631 24.42 -20.57 -14.10
C HIS A 631 25.08 -20.39 -12.73
N GLY A 632 25.86 -19.34 -12.50
CA GLY A 632 26.77 -19.29 -11.34
C GLY A 632 27.95 -20.26 -11.51
N GLY A 633 27.73 -21.52 -11.14
CA GLY A 633 28.56 -22.67 -11.45
C GLY A 633 28.21 -23.31 -12.80
N ARG A 634 29.09 -24.18 -13.31
CA ARG A 634 28.81 -25.06 -14.46
C ARG A 634 27.83 -26.18 -14.08
N GLY A 635 27.00 -26.60 -15.03
CA GLY A 635 26.21 -27.83 -14.89
C GLY A 635 27.09 -29.09 -14.94
N GLY A 636 26.64 -30.15 -14.28
CA GLY A 636 27.24 -31.47 -14.34
C GLY A 636 26.92 -32.20 -15.65
N SER A 637 27.87 -32.99 -16.13
CA SER A 637 27.67 -33.83 -17.33
C SER A 637 26.74 -35.01 -17.02
N GLY A 638 25.81 -35.31 -17.92
CA GLY A 638 24.98 -36.53 -17.84
C GLY A 638 25.66 -37.71 -18.56
N CYS A 639 25.39 -38.93 -18.13
CA CYS A 639 25.96 -40.15 -18.71
C CYS A 639 24.90 -41.25 -18.82
N PHE A 640 24.63 -41.76 -20.03
CA PHE A 640 23.67 -42.84 -20.25
C PHE A 640 24.21 -43.83 -21.30
N ASN A 641 24.25 -45.12 -20.96
CA ASN A 641 24.78 -46.19 -21.83
C ASN A 641 26.16 -45.87 -22.46
N GLY A 642 27.05 -45.22 -21.70
CA GLY A 642 28.39 -44.82 -22.15
C GLY A 642 28.44 -43.55 -23.01
N ILE A 643 27.29 -42.92 -23.30
CA ILE A 643 27.20 -41.63 -23.98
C ILE A 643 27.21 -40.53 -22.92
N VAL A 644 28.15 -39.59 -23.03
CA VAL A 644 28.27 -38.45 -22.11
C VAL A 644 27.81 -37.17 -22.79
N SER A 645 26.94 -36.40 -22.12
CA SER A 645 26.52 -35.06 -22.52
C SER A 645 27.16 -34.05 -21.58
N ASN A 646 27.90 -33.06 -22.11
CA ASN A 646 28.56 -32.04 -21.29
C ASN A 646 27.57 -31.07 -20.66
N GLY A 647 27.74 -30.75 -19.38
CA GLY A 647 26.91 -29.78 -18.65
C GLY A 647 27.08 -28.33 -19.12
N GLY A 648 26.01 -27.55 -18.93
CA GLY A 648 25.90 -26.16 -19.38
C GLY A 648 26.95 -25.24 -18.79
N ASN A 649 27.41 -24.26 -19.57
CA ASN A 649 28.45 -23.32 -19.14
C ASN A 649 27.92 -22.32 -18.11
N LYS A 650 28.80 -21.87 -17.20
CA LYS A 650 28.51 -20.71 -16.34
C LYS A 650 28.49 -19.41 -17.16
N TYR A 651 27.56 -18.52 -16.83
CA TYR A 651 27.39 -17.20 -17.44
C TYR A 651 26.96 -16.16 -16.38
N GLY A 652 26.88 -14.90 -16.81
CA GLY A 652 26.45 -13.79 -15.97
C GLY A 652 27.54 -13.23 -15.05
N ASN A 653 27.30 -12.05 -14.50
CA ASN A 653 28.28 -11.33 -13.68
C ASN A 653 28.24 -11.78 -12.21
N ALA A 654 29.40 -12.01 -11.59
CA ALA A 654 29.50 -12.35 -10.17
C ALA A 654 29.38 -11.11 -9.25
N ASP A 655 29.80 -9.93 -9.70
CA ASP A 655 29.84 -8.69 -8.90
C ASP A 655 28.57 -7.84 -9.02
N LEU A 656 27.68 -8.18 -9.96
CA LEU A 656 26.35 -7.59 -10.14
C LEU A 656 25.45 -8.57 -10.92
N PRO A 657 25.02 -9.70 -10.31
CA PRO A 657 24.19 -10.71 -10.97
C PRO A 657 22.76 -10.19 -11.16
N CYS A 658 22.20 -10.42 -12.34
CA CYS A 658 20.82 -10.08 -12.70
C CYS A 658 20.32 -10.90 -13.89
N GLU A 659 20.81 -12.13 -13.99
CA GLU A 659 20.42 -13.12 -14.99
C GLU A 659 19.53 -14.19 -14.33
N LEU A 660 18.59 -14.77 -15.10
CA LEU A 660 17.79 -15.91 -14.64
C LEU A 660 18.60 -17.21 -14.73
N GLY A 661 18.29 -18.19 -13.89
CA GLY A 661 18.83 -19.55 -13.99
C GLY A 661 18.33 -20.27 -15.26
N SER A 662 19.24 -20.93 -15.96
CA SER A 662 18.96 -21.72 -17.17
C SER A 662 18.33 -23.07 -16.86
N GLY A 663 17.51 -23.55 -17.80
CA GLY A 663 16.86 -24.87 -17.78
C GLY A 663 17.55 -25.93 -18.65
N THR A 664 17.03 -27.16 -18.69
CA THR A 664 17.57 -28.26 -19.51
C THR A 664 16.57 -28.75 -20.57
N GLN A 665 17.09 -29.23 -21.70
CA GLN A 665 16.26 -29.69 -22.82
C GLN A 665 15.62 -31.06 -22.54
N GLY A 666 14.30 -31.16 -22.71
CA GLY A 666 13.60 -32.44 -22.72
C GLY A 666 13.86 -33.28 -23.99
N PRO A 667 13.51 -34.58 -23.99
CA PRO A 667 13.76 -35.47 -25.13
C PRO A 667 12.80 -35.19 -26.30
N ASN A 668 11.58 -34.78 -25.98
CA ASN A 668 10.44 -34.50 -26.86
C ASN A 668 9.52 -33.48 -26.18
N GLN A 669 8.65 -32.80 -26.94
CA GLN A 669 7.67 -31.84 -26.40
C GLN A 669 6.75 -32.42 -25.32
N SER A 670 6.46 -33.73 -25.36
CA SER A 670 5.62 -34.44 -24.38
C SER A 670 6.22 -34.57 -22.98
N TYR A 671 7.50 -34.24 -22.79
CA TYR A 671 8.24 -34.43 -21.54
C TYR A 671 8.55 -33.13 -20.79
N GLY A 672 8.28 -31.97 -21.40
CA GLY A 672 8.66 -30.66 -20.87
C GLY A 672 10.17 -30.39 -20.93
N ASN A 673 10.55 -29.15 -20.61
CA ASN A 673 11.93 -28.78 -20.26
C ASN A 673 11.99 -28.55 -18.75
N ILE A 674 13.13 -28.83 -18.12
CA ILE A 674 13.33 -28.54 -16.69
C ILE A 674 13.66 -27.04 -16.53
N ILE A 675 13.12 -26.41 -15.49
CA ILE A 675 13.18 -24.96 -15.29
C ILE A 675 14.31 -24.59 -14.29
N GLY A 676 15.09 -23.55 -14.60
CA GLY A 676 16.05 -22.98 -13.65
C GLY A 676 15.40 -22.14 -12.54
N GLY A 677 16.20 -21.70 -11.57
CA GLY A 677 15.77 -20.73 -10.56
C GLY A 677 15.54 -19.33 -11.17
N GLY A 678 14.60 -18.59 -10.60
CA GLY A 678 14.23 -17.24 -11.03
C GLY A 678 15.22 -16.16 -10.54
N MET A 679 14.68 -15.00 -10.14
CA MET A 679 15.46 -13.87 -9.65
C MET A 679 14.76 -13.16 -8.50
N ILE A 680 15.52 -12.78 -7.48
CA ILE A 680 15.06 -11.92 -6.39
C ILE A 680 16.02 -10.72 -6.26
N VAL A 681 15.46 -9.52 -6.36
CA VAL A 681 16.16 -8.24 -6.17
C VAL A 681 15.52 -7.51 -4.98
N MET A 682 16.33 -7.12 -3.99
CA MET A 682 15.88 -6.32 -2.84
C MET A 682 16.69 -5.03 -2.70
N GLY A 683 16.02 -3.89 -2.50
CA GLY A 683 16.60 -2.55 -2.54
C GLY A 683 17.03 -2.11 -3.95
N SER A 684 17.64 -0.94 -4.07
CA SER A 684 18.32 -0.47 -5.28
C SER A 684 19.53 0.42 -4.93
N ILE A 685 20.32 0.83 -5.92
CA ILE A 685 21.47 1.75 -5.70
C ILE A 685 21.00 3.10 -5.12
N GLN A 686 19.80 3.56 -5.49
CA GLN A 686 19.22 4.82 -5.01
C GLN A 686 18.47 4.64 -3.69
N TRP A 687 17.78 3.50 -3.54
CA TRP A 687 16.88 3.21 -2.42
C TRP A 687 17.25 1.86 -1.77
N PRO A 688 18.38 1.76 -1.06
CA PRO A 688 18.82 0.55 -0.38
C PRO A 688 17.88 0.21 0.79
N LEU A 689 17.78 -1.07 1.09
CA LEU A 689 17.03 -1.59 2.24
C LEU A 689 17.77 -1.28 3.55
N LEU A 690 17.08 -0.76 4.57
CA LEU A 690 17.72 -0.48 5.86
C LEU A 690 18.11 -1.79 6.57
N ARG A 691 17.18 -2.76 6.63
CA ARG A 691 17.41 -4.04 7.32
C ARG A 691 16.66 -5.21 6.66
N LEU A 692 17.36 -6.34 6.47
CA LEU A 692 16.78 -7.64 6.14
C LEU A 692 16.95 -8.61 7.32
N ASN A 693 15.84 -9.02 7.93
CA ASN A 693 15.79 -10.04 8.97
C ASN A 693 15.23 -11.36 8.40
N LEU A 694 16.02 -12.43 8.50
CA LEU A 694 15.73 -13.74 7.92
C LEU A 694 15.70 -14.79 9.04
N TYR A 695 14.50 -15.26 9.38
CA TYR A 695 14.25 -16.36 10.32
C TYR A 695 13.80 -17.64 9.60
N GLY A 696 12.95 -17.51 8.59
CA GLY A 696 12.52 -18.59 7.68
C GLY A 696 13.45 -18.76 6.47
N SER A 697 12.87 -18.76 5.27
CA SER A 697 13.58 -19.17 4.04
C SER A 697 13.46 -18.18 2.86
N LEU A 698 14.57 -18.02 2.13
CA LEU A 698 14.69 -17.30 0.86
C LEU A 698 15.30 -18.23 -0.19
N MET A 699 14.53 -18.65 -1.20
CA MET A 699 14.92 -19.75 -2.10
C MET A 699 14.81 -19.39 -3.59
N VAL A 700 15.86 -19.64 -4.35
CA VAL A 700 15.92 -19.46 -5.81
C VAL A 700 16.58 -20.69 -6.46
N ASP A 701 16.11 -21.87 -6.09
CA ASP A 701 16.68 -23.15 -6.48
C ASP A 701 16.24 -23.56 -7.89
N GLY A 702 17.11 -24.31 -8.59
CA GLY A 702 16.78 -24.97 -9.85
C GLY A 702 15.91 -26.22 -9.64
N GLN A 703 15.04 -26.53 -10.60
CA GLN A 703 14.10 -27.65 -10.49
C GLN A 703 14.81 -29.01 -10.47
N ASN A 704 14.37 -29.88 -9.55
CA ASN A 704 14.75 -31.29 -9.45
C ASN A 704 13.94 -32.14 -10.45
N PHE A 705 14.48 -33.29 -10.89
CA PHE A 705 13.73 -34.21 -11.76
C PHE A 705 13.85 -35.68 -11.33
N ASP A 706 13.15 -36.01 -10.24
CA ASP A 706 13.23 -37.33 -9.58
C ASP A 706 12.59 -38.49 -10.37
N LYS A 707 12.10 -38.22 -11.60
CA LYS A 707 11.42 -39.21 -12.45
C LYS A 707 12.36 -39.81 -13.49
N ALA A 708 12.20 -41.11 -13.73
CA ALA A 708 12.71 -41.81 -14.90
C ALA A 708 11.91 -41.43 -16.15
N SER A 709 12.57 -41.16 -17.28
CA SER A 709 11.85 -41.00 -18.56
C SER A 709 11.65 -42.35 -19.25
N VAL A 710 10.40 -42.64 -19.62
CA VAL A 710 9.92 -43.96 -20.06
C VAL A 710 9.01 -43.80 -21.28
N ASN A 711 9.26 -44.58 -22.33
CA ASN A 711 8.51 -44.50 -23.58
C ASN A 711 7.08 -45.05 -23.43
N SER A 712 6.21 -44.77 -24.40
CA SER A 712 4.86 -45.36 -24.49
C SER A 712 4.87 -46.90 -24.47
N ASN A 713 5.99 -47.51 -24.89
CA ASN A 713 6.22 -48.95 -24.89
C ASN A 713 7.02 -49.44 -23.65
N ALA A 714 6.99 -48.69 -22.55
CA ALA A 714 7.70 -48.95 -21.29
C ALA A 714 9.24 -49.04 -21.36
N SER A 715 9.89 -48.70 -22.47
CA SER A 715 11.35 -48.69 -22.59
C SER A 715 11.97 -47.41 -21.99
N LEU A 716 13.13 -47.54 -21.34
CA LEU A 716 13.86 -46.42 -20.73
C LEU A 716 14.35 -45.44 -21.83
N ILE A 717 14.00 -44.16 -21.72
CA ILE A 717 14.40 -43.11 -22.69
C ILE A 717 15.74 -42.45 -22.28
N GLY A 718 16.01 -42.38 -20.97
CA GLY A 718 17.22 -41.75 -20.41
C GLY A 718 16.93 -40.88 -19.19
N GLY A 719 17.94 -40.14 -18.72
CA GLY A 719 17.85 -39.20 -17.62
C GLY A 719 17.91 -37.75 -18.11
N LEU A 720 17.08 -36.87 -17.54
CA LEU A 720 17.22 -35.43 -17.71
C LEU A 720 18.16 -34.82 -16.66
N GLY A 721 18.87 -33.75 -17.01
CA GLY A 721 19.74 -33.03 -16.09
C GLY A 721 19.00 -31.93 -15.32
N GLY A 722 19.43 -31.63 -14.10
CA GLY A 722 18.77 -30.67 -13.22
C GLY A 722 18.86 -29.21 -13.70
N GLY A 723 17.87 -28.40 -13.30
CA GLY A 723 17.86 -26.96 -13.55
C GLY A 723 18.95 -26.24 -12.75
N SER A 724 19.49 -25.14 -13.28
CA SER A 724 20.50 -24.34 -12.54
C SER A 724 19.85 -23.40 -11.53
N GLY A 725 20.54 -23.11 -10.43
CA GLY A 725 20.10 -22.12 -9.44
C GLY A 725 20.03 -20.71 -10.04
N GLY A 726 19.15 -19.85 -9.52
CA GLY A 726 18.92 -18.50 -10.05
C GLY A 726 19.80 -17.43 -9.40
N THR A 727 19.25 -16.21 -9.28
CA THR A 727 19.96 -15.01 -8.80
C THR A 727 19.30 -14.37 -7.58
N VAL A 728 20.11 -14.00 -6.60
CA VAL A 728 19.74 -13.14 -5.46
C VAL A 728 20.65 -11.92 -5.42
N LEU A 729 20.09 -10.72 -5.63
CA LEU A 729 20.80 -9.44 -5.60
C LEU A 729 20.21 -8.55 -4.51
N LEU A 730 21.01 -8.16 -3.52
CA LEU A 730 20.53 -7.44 -2.34
C LEU A 730 21.32 -6.14 -2.14
N PHE A 731 20.63 -5.00 -2.20
CA PHE A 731 21.14 -3.67 -1.86
C PHE A 731 20.65 -3.29 -0.46
N LEU A 732 21.53 -3.31 0.55
CA LEU A 732 21.14 -3.13 1.95
C LEU A 732 22.23 -2.49 2.82
N GLN A 733 21.83 -2.05 4.02
CA GLN A 733 22.74 -1.58 5.07
C GLN A 733 22.99 -2.65 6.16
N GLU A 734 21.96 -3.41 6.58
CA GLU A 734 22.08 -4.40 7.67
C GLU A 734 21.39 -5.74 7.34
N LEU A 735 22.06 -6.85 7.66
CA LEU A 735 21.58 -8.23 7.45
C LEU A 735 21.57 -9.04 8.76
N MET A 736 20.50 -9.80 8.99
CA MET A 736 20.45 -10.80 10.05
C MET A 736 19.91 -12.15 9.54
N LEU A 737 20.70 -13.22 9.63
CA LEU A 737 20.28 -14.61 9.39
C LEU A 737 20.29 -15.38 10.72
N ALA A 738 19.12 -15.75 11.24
CA ALA A 738 18.99 -16.54 12.48
C ALA A 738 19.40 -18.01 12.27
N GLU A 739 19.69 -18.75 13.35
CA GLU A 739 20.26 -20.12 13.33
C GLU A 739 19.52 -21.13 12.42
N LYS A 740 18.19 -21.07 12.36
CA LYS A 740 17.37 -21.99 11.54
C LYS A 740 17.07 -21.47 10.13
N SER A 741 17.54 -20.26 9.80
CA SER A 741 17.23 -19.59 8.54
C SER A 741 18.05 -20.13 7.37
N SER A 742 17.50 -20.03 6.16
CA SER A 742 18.13 -20.53 4.94
C SER A 742 18.02 -19.55 3.77
N LEU A 743 19.16 -19.19 3.17
CA LEU A 743 19.23 -18.53 1.86
C LEU A 743 19.79 -19.54 0.85
N SER A 744 19.00 -19.97 -0.12
CA SER A 744 19.37 -21.03 -1.08
C SER A 744 19.28 -20.55 -2.53
N VAL A 745 20.32 -20.87 -3.31
CA VAL A 745 20.39 -20.71 -4.78
C VAL A 745 20.91 -21.99 -5.44
N ARG A 746 20.49 -23.14 -4.92
CA ARG A 746 21.05 -24.45 -5.26
C ARG A 746 20.74 -24.86 -6.70
N GLY A 747 21.66 -25.58 -7.33
CA GLY A 747 21.36 -26.36 -8.53
C GLY A 747 20.44 -27.54 -8.23
N GLY A 748 19.48 -27.80 -9.11
CA GLY A 748 18.56 -28.94 -9.01
C GLY A 748 19.25 -30.27 -9.32
N ASN A 749 18.77 -31.35 -8.71
CA ASN A 749 19.28 -32.71 -8.93
C ASN A 749 18.93 -33.23 -10.33
N GLY A 750 19.85 -33.96 -10.94
CA GLY A 750 19.63 -34.72 -12.17
C GLY A 750 18.81 -35.99 -11.92
N SER A 751 18.21 -36.52 -12.99
CA SER A 751 17.38 -37.72 -12.96
C SER A 751 18.17 -38.98 -12.58
N PRO A 752 17.56 -39.95 -11.86
CA PRO A 752 18.18 -41.23 -11.51
C PRO A 752 18.67 -42.07 -12.71
N LEU A 753 18.30 -41.75 -13.95
CA LEU A 753 18.77 -42.43 -15.16
C LEU A 753 19.99 -41.75 -15.80
N GLY A 754 20.99 -41.35 -15.01
CA GLY A 754 22.24 -40.79 -15.53
C GLY A 754 22.23 -39.28 -15.75
N GLY A 755 21.28 -38.56 -15.14
CA GLY A 755 21.16 -37.10 -15.28
C GLY A 755 22.29 -36.36 -14.56
N GLY A 756 22.85 -35.34 -15.21
CA GLY A 756 23.81 -34.43 -14.58
C GLY A 756 23.12 -33.39 -13.68
N GLY A 757 23.73 -33.06 -12.54
CA GLY A 757 23.19 -32.05 -11.62
C GLY A 757 23.31 -30.61 -12.17
N GLY A 758 22.37 -29.72 -11.83
CA GLY A 758 22.45 -28.30 -12.20
C GLY A 758 23.56 -27.57 -11.44
N GLY A 759 24.11 -26.51 -12.03
CA GLY A 759 25.06 -25.60 -11.36
C GLY A 759 24.37 -24.75 -10.28
N GLY A 760 25.09 -24.45 -9.20
CA GLY A 760 24.63 -23.53 -8.15
C GLY A 760 24.67 -22.07 -8.61
N GLY A 761 23.66 -21.28 -8.24
CA GLY A 761 23.39 -19.93 -8.76
C GLY A 761 24.27 -18.80 -8.21
N ARG A 762 23.72 -17.59 -8.10
CA ARG A 762 24.45 -16.39 -7.70
C ARG A 762 23.79 -15.63 -6.54
N VAL A 763 24.59 -15.20 -5.57
CA VAL A 763 24.20 -14.28 -4.49
C VAL A 763 25.18 -13.10 -4.48
N HIS A 764 24.68 -11.86 -4.46
CA HIS A 764 25.51 -10.66 -4.28
C HIS A 764 24.95 -9.73 -3.20
N PHE A 765 25.80 -9.36 -2.24
CA PHE A 765 25.50 -8.39 -1.19
C PHE A 765 26.11 -7.02 -1.52
N HIS A 766 25.28 -6.09 -1.97
CA HIS A 766 25.67 -4.72 -2.30
C HIS A 766 25.49 -3.77 -1.10
N TRP A 767 26.48 -3.75 -0.20
CA TRP A 767 26.46 -2.92 1.01
C TRP A 767 26.34 -1.41 0.72
N TYR A 768 25.44 -0.73 1.40
CA TYR A 768 25.34 0.72 1.40
C TYR A 768 25.99 1.33 2.66
N LYS A 769 26.75 2.42 2.49
CA LYS A 769 27.43 3.19 3.55
C LYS A 769 28.06 2.31 4.65
N ILE A 770 29.16 1.63 4.32
CA ILE A 770 30.00 0.96 5.32
C ILE A 770 30.81 2.03 6.06
N ASP A 771 30.47 2.28 7.32
CA ASP A 771 31.21 3.17 8.21
C ASP A 771 32.51 2.52 8.71
N THR A 772 33.52 3.31 9.08
CA THR A 772 34.88 2.81 9.34
C THR A 772 35.49 3.43 10.62
N GLY A 773 36.50 2.77 11.18
CA GLY A 773 37.10 3.17 12.47
C GLY A 773 36.11 3.04 13.64
N ASP A 774 36.10 4.03 14.53
CA ASP A 774 35.27 4.02 15.75
C ASP A 774 33.75 3.95 15.49
N GLU A 775 33.29 4.35 14.30
CA GLU A 775 31.89 4.28 13.89
C GLU A 775 31.49 2.90 13.30
N TYR A 776 32.44 2.00 13.03
CA TYR A 776 32.16 0.72 12.36
C TYR A 776 31.17 -0.17 13.16
N VAL A 777 30.14 -0.66 12.47
CA VAL A 777 29.21 -1.68 12.97
C VAL A 777 29.20 -2.82 11.95
N PRO A 778 29.26 -4.10 12.39
CA PRO A 778 29.17 -5.23 11.47
C PRO A 778 27.87 -5.20 10.66
N VAL A 779 28.00 -5.16 9.33
CA VAL A 779 26.85 -5.06 8.40
C VAL A 779 26.02 -6.34 8.30
N ALA A 780 26.52 -7.47 8.84
CA ALA A 780 25.82 -8.75 8.84
C ALA A 780 26.06 -9.56 10.13
N SER A 781 24.97 -10.06 10.71
CA SER A 781 24.98 -11.14 11.71
C SER A 781 24.46 -12.42 11.05
N ILE A 782 25.28 -13.48 11.07
CA ILE A 782 24.99 -14.73 10.35
C ILE A 782 25.16 -15.91 11.29
N SER A 783 24.04 -16.55 11.62
CA SER A 783 23.96 -17.81 12.35
C SER A 783 23.28 -18.90 11.52
N GLY A 784 22.50 -18.53 10.51
CA GLY A 784 21.84 -19.45 9.57
C GLY A 784 22.71 -19.88 8.38
N SER A 785 22.10 -20.60 7.45
CA SER A 785 22.78 -21.19 6.29
C SER A 785 22.63 -20.36 5.00
N ILE A 786 23.72 -20.26 4.24
CA ILE A 786 23.74 -19.77 2.86
C ILE A 786 24.20 -20.94 1.97
N ASN A 787 23.36 -21.39 1.05
CA ASN A 787 23.64 -22.54 0.18
C ASN A 787 23.69 -22.14 -1.29
N SER A 788 24.86 -22.34 -1.91
CA SER A 788 25.08 -22.18 -3.35
C SER A 788 25.64 -23.45 -4.00
N SER A 789 25.39 -24.63 -3.43
CA SER A 789 25.93 -25.89 -3.97
C SER A 789 25.34 -26.23 -5.35
N GLY A 790 26.07 -27.04 -6.11
CA GLY A 790 25.51 -27.75 -7.25
C GLY A 790 24.42 -28.75 -6.83
N GLY A 791 23.66 -29.20 -7.82
CA GLY A 791 22.76 -30.35 -7.72
C GLY A 791 23.52 -31.67 -7.82
N ALA A 792 22.92 -32.74 -7.30
CA ALA A 792 23.46 -34.09 -7.44
C ALA A 792 23.32 -34.61 -8.88
N GLY A 793 24.30 -35.38 -9.33
CA GLY A 793 24.17 -36.26 -10.49
C GLY A 793 24.07 -37.71 -10.02
N GLU A 794 23.25 -38.52 -10.71
CA GLU A 794 22.99 -39.92 -10.33
C GLU A 794 23.40 -40.91 -11.43
N ASN A 795 23.66 -42.17 -11.05
CA ASN A 795 24.02 -43.28 -11.95
C ASN A 795 25.07 -42.94 -13.04
N GLY A 796 26.12 -42.22 -12.65
CA GLY A 796 27.23 -41.82 -13.53
C GLY A 796 27.12 -40.41 -14.11
N GLY A 797 26.01 -39.70 -13.86
CA GLY A 797 25.96 -38.25 -13.98
C GLY A 797 26.87 -37.57 -12.96
N LEU A 798 27.50 -36.46 -13.35
CA LEU A 798 28.33 -35.64 -12.46
C LEU A 798 27.49 -34.63 -11.70
N PHE A 799 27.98 -34.23 -10.52
CA PHE A 799 27.48 -33.09 -9.76
C PHE A 799 27.70 -31.78 -10.53
N GLY A 800 26.86 -30.78 -10.29
CA GLY A 800 27.11 -29.41 -10.72
C GLY A 800 28.24 -28.76 -9.92
N GLU A 801 28.93 -27.78 -10.52
CA GLU A 801 29.84 -26.91 -9.78
C GLU A 801 29.05 -25.99 -8.83
N GLU A 802 29.69 -25.54 -7.75
CA GLU A 802 29.13 -24.55 -6.84
C GLU A 802 29.02 -23.17 -7.49
N GLY A 803 28.07 -22.39 -6.99
CA GLY A 803 27.78 -21.02 -7.39
C GLY A 803 28.70 -19.98 -6.76
N THR A 804 28.33 -18.71 -6.92
CA THR A 804 29.12 -17.58 -6.41
C THR A 804 28.36 -16.77 -5.36
N VAL A 805 28.94 -16.62 -4.17
CA VAL A 805 28.45 -15.74 -3.11
C VAL A 805 29.45 -14.59 -2.94
N THR A 806 29.12 -13.42 -3.50
CA THR A 806 30.00 -12.25 -3.54
C THR A 806 29.44 -11.09 -2.70
N GLY A 807 30.30 -10.12 -2.41
CA GLY A 807 29.91 -8.89 -1.73
C GLY A 807 30.66 -7.70 -2.32
N LYS A 808 30.11 -6.51 -2.13
CA LYS A 808 30.76 -5.25 -2.55
C LYS A 808 32.18 -5.14 -1.97
N LYS A 809 33.08 -4.53 -2.75
CA LYS A 809 34.47 -4.25 -2.34
C LYS A 809 34.50 -3.47 -1.02
N CYS A 810 35.08 -4.08 0.01
CA CYS A 810 35.18 -3.48 1.34
C CYS A 810 36.20 -2.33 1.38
N PRO A 811 36.00 -1.32 2.23
CA PRO A 811 37.00 -0.29 2.46
C PRO A 811 38.22 -0.84 3.24
N LYS A 812 39.29 -0.06 3.25
CA LYS A 812 40.50 -0.25 4.08
C LYS A 812 40.19 -0.77 5.49
N GLY A 813 41.01 -1.71 5.98
CA GLY A 813 40.84 -2.39 7.27
C GLY A 813 39.82 -3.54 7.30
N LEU A 814 38.92 -3.66 6.31
CA LEU A 814 37.86 -4.66 6.26
C LEU A 814 38.01 -5.64 5.09
N TYR A 815 37.49 -6.87 5.21
CA TYR A 815 37.58 -7.92 4.18
C TYR A 815 36.41 -8.94 4.19
N GLY A 816 36.39 -9.80 3.18
CA GLY A 816 35.39 -10.85 2.96
C GLY A 816 34.05 -10.31 2.46
N THR A 817 33.14 -11.20 2.09
CA THR A 817 31.79 -10.88 1.57
C THR A 817 30.98 -9.94 2.48
N PHE A 818 31.25 -9.97 3.79
CA PHE A 818 30.52 -9.25 4.84
C PHE A 818 31.32 -8.11 5.48
N CYS A 819 32.46 -7.71 4.88
CA CYS A 819 33.33 -6.64 5.35
C CYS A 819 33.61 -6.68 6.86
N LYS A 820 34.15 -7.83 7.30
CA LYS A 820 34.66 -8.07 8.65
C LYS A 820 36.02 -7.42 8.84
N GLU A 821 36.37 -7.09 10.07
CA GLU A 821 37.68 -6.53 10.43
C GLU A 821 38.81 -7.53 10.08
N CYS A 822 39.92 -7.05 9.49
CA CYS A 822 41.10 -7.88 9.21
C CYS A 822 41.64 -8.54 10.51
N PRO A 823 42.25 -9.74 10.44
CA PRO A 823 42.74 -10.46 11.62
C PRO A 823 43.77 -9.67 12.46
N LEU A 824 43.81 -9.94 13.77
CA LEU A 824 44.73 -9.27 14.70
C LEU A 824 46.20 -9.40 14.25
N GLY A 825 46.91 -8.27 14.20
CA GLY A 825 48.28 -8.21 13.70
C GLY A 825 48.42 -8.09 12.18
N THR A 826 47.32 -7.90 11.45
CA THR A 826 47.31 -7.55 10.02
C THR A 826 46.73 -6.16 9.77
N PHE A 827 47.08 -5.56 8.63
CA PHE A 827 46.55 -4.28 8.15
C PHE A 827 46.12 -4.38 6.69
N LYS A 828 45.30 -3.42 6.23
CA LYS A 828 44.87 -3.33 4.83
C LYS A 828 44.64 -1.87 4.42
N ASP A 829 45.48 -1.39 3.52
CA ASP A 829 45.52 -0.01 3.04
C ASP A 829 44.82 0.21 1.68
N VAL A 830 44.30 -0.86 1.05
CA VAL A 830 43.59 -0.84 -0.24
C VAL A 830 42.16 -1.36 -0.11
N ASP A 831 41.27 -0.88 -0.99
CA ASP A 831 39.87 -1.31 -1.04
C ASP A 831 39.70 -2.59 -1.88
N GLY A 832 38.88 -3.52 -1.42
CA GLY A 832 38.70 -4.86 -1.99
C GLY A 832 38.11 -5.83 -0.98
N SER A 833 37.85 -7.09 -1.33
CA SER A 833 37.23 -8.06 -0.40
C SER A 833 38.03 -9.34 -0.17
N ASP A 834 39.14 -9.55 -0.89
CA ASP A 834 39.97 -10.74 -0.72
C ASP A 834 40.72 -10.73 0.62
N GLU A 835 40.85 -11.90 1.25
CA GLU A 835 41.56 -12.09 2.53
C GLU A 835 43.08 -11.89 2.41
N SER A 836 43.64 -12.17 1.23
CA SER A 836 45.05 -11.91 0.87
C SER A 836 45.43 -10.42 0.90
N LEU A 837 44.47 -9.51 1.02
CA LEU A 837 44.69 -8.07 1.20
C LEU A 837 44.91 -7.66 2.68
N CYS A 838 44.69 -8.56 3.64
CA CYS A 838 45.06 -8.34 5.04
C CYS A 838 46.54 -8.75 5.24
N ILE A 839 47.45 -7.80 5.10
CA ILE A 839 48.91 -8.00 5.12
C ILE A 839 49.39 -8.03 6.58
N PRO A 840 50.27 -8.98 7.00
CA PRO A 840 50.82 -8.99 8.36
C PRO A 840 51.69 -7.75 8.64
N CYS A 841 51.49 -7.14 9.80
CA CYS A 841 52.35 -6.05 10.29
C CYS A 841 53.75 -6.55 10.69
N SER A 842 54.79 -5.74 10.47
CA SER A 842 56.16 -6.16 10.83
C SER A 842 56.33 -6.32 12.34
N LEU A 843 56.92 -7.45 12.73
CA LEU A 843 57.30 -7.75 14.11
C LEU A 843 58.49 -6.89 14.59
N ASP A 844 59.29 -6.32 13.68
CA ASP A 844 60.41 -5.42 14.03
C ASP A 844 59.92 -4.12 14.70
N LEU A 845 58.65 -3.76 14.49
CA LEU A 845 58.00 -2.58 15.08
C LEU A 845 57.26 -2.90 16.40
N LEU A 846 57.19 -4.17 16.80
CA LEU A 846 56.50 -4.62 18.01
C LEU A 846 57.53 -4.87 19.15
N PRO A 847 57.49 -4.12 20.26
CA PRO A 847 58.38 -4.35 21.39
C PRO A 847 58.22 -5.76 21.99
N ASN A 848 59.32 -6.40 22.41
CA ASN A 848 59.36 -7.77 22.97
C ASN A 848 58.45 -8.04 24.21
N ARG A 849 57.73 -7.04 24.72
CA ARG A 849 56.75 -7.15 25.82
C ARG A 849 55.38 -6.54 25.45
N ALA A 850 55.04 -6.48 24.17
CA ALA A 850 53.80 -5.94 23.63
C ALA A 850 53.02 -6.97 22.80
N ASN A 851 51.70 -6.85 22.81
CA ASN A 851 50.79 -7.58 21.92
C ASN A 851 49.99 -6.57 21.08
N PHE A 852 49.68 -6.91 19.82
CA PHE A 852 48.71 -6.15 19.03
C PHE A 852 47.34 -6.12 19.73
N ILE A 853 46.63 -4.99 19.62
CA ILE A 853 45.28 -4.84 20.18
C ILE A 853 44.20 -4.99 19.10
N HIS A 854 42.99 -5.33 19.52
CA HIS A 854 41.81 -5.17 18.68
C HIS A 854 41.55 -3.68 18.41
N VAL A 855 41.13 -3.38 17.18
CA VAL A 855 40.78 -2.04 16.72
C VAL A 855 39.48 -2.13 15.94
N ARG A 856 38.52 -1.28 16.30
CA ARG A 856 37.22 -1.21 15.67
C ARG A 856 37.34 -0.71 14.22
N GLY A 857 36.73 -1.42 13.28
CA GLY A 857 36.86 -1.17 11.85
C GLY A 857 38.17 -1.69 11.23
N GLY A 858 38.99 -2.42 11.99
CA GLY A 858 40.27 -2.97 11.53
C GLY A 858 41.39 -1.93 11.36
N VAL A 859 42.58 -2.38 10.95
CA VAL A 859 43.77 -1.53 10.82
C VAL A 859 43.99 -1.14 9.36
N SER A 860 43.97 0.16 9.06
CA SER A 860 44.11 0.70 7.70
C SER A 860 45.52 1.20 7.34
N GLN A 861 46.50 1.07 8.26
CA GLN A 861 47.88 1.55 8.12
C GLN A 861 48.89 0.47 8.52
N PRO A 862 50.10 0.42 7.94
CA PRO A 862 51.11 -0.60 8.25
C PRO A 862 51.62 -0.60 9.70
N SER A 863 51.34 0.46 10.47
CA SER A 863 51.62 0.54 11.90
C SER A 863 50.44 -0.01 12.73
N CYS A 864 50.36 -1.34 12.88
CA CYS A 864 49.41 -1.96 13.81
C CYS A 864 49.62 -1.44 15.25
N PRO A 865 48.57 -0.94 15.93
CA PRO A 865 48.68 -0.52 17.32
C PRO A 865 48.79 -1.72 18.27
N TYR A 866 49.44 -1.49 19.40
CA TYR A 866 49.75 -2.50 20.41
C TYR A 866 49.64 -1.94 21.82
N LYS A 867 49.48 -2.83 22.82
CA LYS A 867 49.58 -2.51 24.25
C LYS A 867 50.61 -3.45 24.89
N CYS A 868 51.31 -2.97 25.91
CA CYS A 868 52.20 -3.80 26.70
C CYS A 868 51.42 -4.91 27.43
N ILE A 869 52.03 -6.09 27.58
CA ILE A 869 51.41 -7.29 28.19
C ILE A 869 50.95 -7.05 29.64
N SER A 870 51.52 -6.05 30.32
CA SER A 870 51.10 -5.63 31.66
C SER A 870 51.31 -4.12 31.84
N GLU A 871 50.46 -3.50 32.66
CA GLU A 871 50.49 -2.06 32.98
C GLU A 871 51.72 -1.66 33.83
N LYS A 872 52.51 -2.64 34.28
CA LYS A 872 53.85 -2.46 34.85
C LYS A 872 54.88 -1.95 33.82
N TYR A 873 54.57 -2.02 32.54
CA TYR A 873 55.41 -1.59 31.43
C TYR A 873 54.81 -0.38 30.73
N ARG A 874 55.63 0.63 30.41
CA ARG A 874 55.19 1.88 29.77
C ARG A 874 55.36 1.85 28.26
N MET A 875 54.34 2.32 27.55
CA MET A 875 54.39 2.57 26.11
C MET A 875 55.30 3.80 25.82
N PRO A 876 56.00 3.85 24.67
CA PRO A 876 55.94 2.89 23.56
C PRO A 876 56.70 1.58 23.83
N ASN A 877 57.94 1.62 24.33
CA ASN A 877 58.87 0.49 24.26
C ASN A 877 58.61 -0.67 25.25
N CYS A 878 57.56 -0.59 26.08
CA CYS A 878 57.22 -1.58 27.11
C CYS A 878 58.36 -1.87 28.10
N TYR A 879 59.06 -0.81 28.48
CA TYR A 879 60.08 -0.80 29.54
C TYR A 879 59.43 -0.66 30.91
N THR A 880 60.08 -1.24 31.93
CA THR A 880 59.80 -0.94 33.35
C THR A 880 60.25 0.48 33.69
N PRO A 881 59.77 1.09 34.80
CA PRO A 881 60.21 2.42 35.22
C PRO A 881 61.73 2.56 35.46
N LEU A 882 62.41 1.46 35.79
CA LEU A 882 63.87 1.45 35.95
C LEU A 882 64.59 1.40 34.59
N GLU A 883 64.14 0.56 33.67
CA GLU A 883 64.66 0.52 32.30
C GLU A 883 64.41 1.87 31.58
N GLU A 884 63.23 2.47 31.76
CA GLU A 884 62.89 3.82 31.25
C GLU A 884 63.88 4.88 31.77
N LEU A 885 64.11 4.95 33.09
CA LEU A 885 65.10 5.84 33.69
C LEU A 885 66.49 5.62 33.08
N VAL A 886 66.96 4.36 33.03
CA VAL A 886 68.26 3.99 32.46
C VAL A 886 68.39 4.45 30.99
N TYR A 887 67.37 4.25 30.16
CA TYR A 887 67.40 4.65 28.75
C TYR A 887 67.24 6.16 28.53
N THR A 888 66.56 6.91 29.40
CA THR A 888 66.53 8.39 29.31
C THR A 888 67.90 9.04 29.47
N PHE A 889 68.83 8.40 30.18
CA PHE A 889 70.23 8.84 30.30
C PHE A 889 71.15 8.28 29.19
N GLY A 890 70.60 7.69 28.13
CA GLY A 890 71.36 7.09 27.02
C GLY A 890 71.68 5.61 27.19
N GLY A 891 71.08 4.93 28.17
CA GLY A 891 71.19 3.48 28.38
C GLY A 891 72.08 3.08 29.58
N PRO A 892 72.30 1.77 29.78
CA PRO A 892 72.95 1.22 30.98
C PRO A 892 74.32 1.82 31.28
N TRP A 893 75.14 2.02 30.24
CA TRP A 893 76.52 2.52 30.38
C TRP A 893 76.59 3.97 30.88
N PRO A 894 76.00 4.98 30.21
CA PRO A 894 76.02 6.34 30.71
C PRO A 894 75.25 6.52 32.03
N PHE A 895 74.16 5.77 32.25
CA PHE A 895 73.46 5.80 33.55
C PHE A 895 74.36 5.31 34.69
N ALA A 896 75.06 4.19 34.52
CA ALA A 896 76.02 3.70 35.51
C ALA A 896 77.18 4.67 35.74
N LEU A 897 77.65 5.34 34.67
CA LEU A 897 78.69 6.36 34.76
C LEU A 897 78.22 7.57 35.59
N ILE A 898 77.04 8.13 35.28
CA ILE A 898 76.43 9.24 36.02
C ILE A 898 76.18 8.84 37.48
N LEU A 899 75.64 7.64 37.73
CA LEU A 899 75.41 7.11 39.08
C LEU A 899 76.72 6.98 39.87
N SER A 900 77.82 6.52 39.24
CA SER A 900 79.12 6.44 39.90
C SER A 900 79.70 7.82 40.24
N VAL A 901 79.57 8.81 39.35
CA VAL A 901 79.98 10.20 39.61
C VAL A 901 79.13 10.82 40.72
N LEU A 902 77.83 10.54 40.75
CA LEU A 902 76.91 11.05 41.78
C LEU A 902 77.19 10.38 43.14
N LEU A 903 77.52 9.09 43.17
CA LEU A 903 77.98 8.40 44.38
C LEU A 903 79.33 8.93 44.89
N VAL A 904 80.28 9.25 44.01
CA VAL A 904 81.55 9.92 44.38
C VAL A 904 81.29 11.32 44.93
N LEU A 905 80.41 12.11 44.31
CA LEU A 905 79.98 13.41 44.83
C LEU A 905 79.26 13.28 46.18
N LEU A 906 78.44 12.25 46.37
CA LEU A 906 77.78 11.98 47.65
C LEU A 906 78.79 11.57 48.73
N ALA A 907 79.83 10.81 48.39
CA ALA A 907 80.93 10.48 49.30
C ALA A 907 81.76 11.73 49.68
N LEU A 908 81.95 12.66 48.75
CA LEU A 908 82.57 13.97 48.99
C LEU A 908 81.70 14.88 49.87
N LEU A 909 80.37 14.87 49.67
CA LEU A 909 79.42 15.57 50.54
C LEU A 909 79.35 14.95 51.95
N LEU A 910 79.38 13.63 52.07
CA LEU A 910 79.34 12.93 53.36
C LEU A 910 80.68 12.97 54.12
N SER A 911 81.81 13.18 53.43
CA SER A 911 83.10 13.43 54.06
C SER A 911 83.27 14.89 54.50
N THR A 912 82.81 15.86 53.70
CA THR A 912 82.80 17.29 54.09
C THR A 912 81.81 17.58 55.23
N MET A 913 80.61 16.98 55.23
CA MET A 913 79.63 17.09 56.32
C MET A 913 80.06 16.41 57.65
N LYS A 914 81.20 15.70 57.69
CA LYS A 914 81.74 15.11 58.93
C LYS A 914 82.68 16.03 59.72
N ILE A 915 83.03 17.21 59.20
CA ILE A 915 83.88 18.17 59.90
C ILE A 915 83.00 19.20 60.63
N LYS A 916 82.97 19.14 61.98
CA LYS A 916 82.33 20.15 62.84
C LYS A 916 82.95 21.53 62.56
N LEU A 917 82.21 22.63 62.41
CA LEU A 917 81.15 23.16 63.28
C LEU A 917 81.68 23.65 64.63
N VAL A 918 82.42 24.77 64.55
CA VAL A 918 82.86 25.67 65.63
C VAL A 918 82.90 27.09 65.01
N GLY A 919 82.27 28.15 65.54
CA GLY A 919 81.25 28.24 66.58
C GLY A 919 81.00 29.72 66.99
N SER A 920 79.73 30.13 67.16
CA SER A 920 79.26 31.46 67.65
C SER A 920 79.63 32.72 66.82
N GLY A 921 78.79 33.76 66.64
CA GLY A 921 77.37 33.94 66.98
C GLY A 921 77.00 35.42 67.30
N LYS A 922 75.85 35.91 66.80
CA LYS A 922 75.19 37.25 67.05
C LYS A 922 75.91 38.50 66.47
N CYS A 923 75.27 39.65 66.20
CA CYS A 923 73.88 40.01 65.79
C CYS A 923 73.79 41.53 65.37
N TYR A 924 72.67 41.94 64.74
CA TYR A 924 72.18 43.33 64.47
C TYR A 924 72.81 44.21 63.36
N GLY A 925 71.97 45.14 62.84
CA GLY A 925 72.27 46.15 61.78
C GLY A 925 71.86 45.69 60.37
N ALA A 926 70.77 46.12 59.68
CA ALA A 926 69.90 47.31 59.66
C ALA A 926 70.30 48.40 58.62
N SER A 927 69.30 49.04 57.99
CA SER A 927 69.30 49.87 56.75
C SER A 927 69.62 49.10 55.45
N SER A 928 68.94 49.20 54.29
CA SER A 928 67.94 50.12 53.65
C SER A 928 68.50 51.04 52.56
N VAL A 929 67.60 51.68 51.77
CA VAL A 929 67.84 52.45 50.52
C VAL A 929 68.13 51.52 49.31
N GLU A 930 67.16 51.16 48.46
CA GLU A 930 66.38 51.95 47.47
C GLU A 930 67.15 52.34 46.21
N HIS A 931 66.72 51.82 45.05
CA HIS A 931 65.95 52.58 44.04
C HIS A 931 65.02 51.56 43.34
N GLN A 932 63.69 51.63 43.49
CA GLN A 932 62.73 52.60 42.92
C GLN A 932 62.25 52.21 41.51
N SER A 933 60.95 52.43 41.26
CA SER A 933 60.30 52.63 39.93
C SER A 933 60.32 51.47 38.91
N HIS A 934 59.27 51.25 38.09
CA HIS A 934 57.91 51.79 38.09
C HIS A 934 57.00 50.90 37.20
N HIS A 935 55.75 50.66 37.63
CA HIS A 935 54.58 50.33 36.79
C HIS A 935 54.60 48.98 35.99
N HIS A 936 53.46 48.38 35.57
CA HIS A 936 52.05 48.75 35.76
C HIS A 936 51.13 47.52 35.91
N PHE A 937 49.82 47.76 36.10
CA PHE A 937 48.77 46.76 36.21
C PHE A 937 48.50 46.02 34.89
N PRO A 938 47.90 44.81 34.94
CA PRO A 938 47.04 44.33 33.86
C PRO A 938 45.72 45.11 33.85
N HIS A 939 45.56 46.03 32.89
CA HIS A 939 44.27 46.50 32.39
C HIS A 939 44.24 46.21 30.89
N LEU A 940 43.22 45.53 30.34
CA LEU A 940 41.78 45.87 30.28
C LEU A 940 41.50 47.10 29.43
N LEU A 941 40.43 46.97 28.63
CA LEU A 941 40.09 47.76 27.45
C LEU A 941 41.04 47.48 26.25
N SER A 942 40.55 47.37 25.02
CA SER A 942 39.18 47.58 24.52
C SER A 942 38.50 46.30 23.98
N LEU A 943 37.53 45.78 24.73
CA LEU A 943 36.43 44.99 24.13
C LEU A 943 35.38 45.95 23.53
N SER A 944 35.83 46.81 22.62
CA SER A 944 35.01 47.87 21.99
C SER A 944 35.16 47.94 20.47
N GLU A 945 35.38 46.79 19.83
CA GLU A 945 35.02 46.63 18.41
C GLU A 945 34.04 45.46 18.20
N VAL A 946 33.05 45.39 19.10
CA VAL A 946 31.70 44.91 18.71
C VAL A 946 31.09 45.96 17.77
N ARG A 947 31.67 46.10 16.57
CA ARG A 947 31.10 46.91 15.48
C ARG A 947 29.98 46.14 14.81
N GLY A 948 28.85 46.08 15.51
CA GLY A 948 27.57 45.73 14.90
C GLY A 948 27.07 46.81 13.95
N THR A 949 27.76 47.08 12.84
CA THR A 949 27.21 47.73 11.62
C THR A 949 28.15 47.55 10.41
N ARG A 950 27.96 46.47 9.66
CA ARG A 950 27.88 46.45 8.18
C ARG A 950 27.17 45.14 7.80
N ALA A 951 25.88 45.21 7.54
CA ALA A 951 25.32 45.58 6.23
C ALA A 951 25.46 44.49 5.14
N GLU A 952 25.72 43.24 5.52
CA GLU A 952 25.05 42.11 4.86
C GLU A 952 23.74 41.84 5.60
N GLU A 953 22.61 42.15 4.95
CA GLU A 953 21.29 41.84 5.48
C GLU A 953 21.00 40.35 5.26
N SER A 954 20.96 39.56 6.35
CA SER A 954 20.25 38.29 6.31
C SER A 954 18.73 38.54 6.28
N GLN A 955 18.20 38.83 5.09
CA GLN A 955 16.78 39.12 4.78
C GLN A 955 15.84 37.90 4.98
N SER A 956 16.19 36.99 5.89
CA SER A 956 15.63 35.65 6.04
C SER A 956 15.57 35.18 7.50
N HIS A 957 15.20 36.09 8.42
CA HIS A 957 14.86 35.75 9.80
C HIS A 957 13.47 36.31 10.15
N VAL A 958 12.63 35.48 10.78
CA VAL A 958 11.20 35.78 10.98
C VAL A 958 10.94 36.73 12.15
N TYR A 959 11.69 36.57 13.24
CA TYR A 959 11.53 37.36 14.46
C TYR A 959 12.84 37.38 15.29
N ARG A 960 12.95 38.30 16.26
CA ARG A 960 14.05 38.37 17.24
C ARG A 960 13.50 38.43 18.66
N MET A 961 13.91 37.49 19.50
CA MET A 961 13.58 37.46 20.93
C MET A 961 14.70 38.15 21.71
N TYR A 962 14.36 38.80 22.83
CA TYR A 962 15.28 39.55 23.66
C TYR A 962 15.21 39.06 25.11
N PHE A 963 16.37 38.79 25.71
CA PHE A 963 16.47 38.47 27.14
C PHE A 963 16.15 39.69 27.99
N MET A 964 15.33 39.48 29.02
CA MET A 964 14.95 40.45 30.03
C MET A 964 15.78 40.25 31.30
N GLY A 965 15.86 41.28 32.14
CA GLY A 965 16.61 41.28 33.41
C GLY A 965 18.09 41.68 33.30
N PRO A 966 18.71 42.18 34.39
CA PRO A 966 20.08 42.71 34.42
C PRO A 966 21.18 41.65 34.59
N ASN A 967 20.85 40.36 34.49
CA ASN A 967 21.77 39.22 34.66
C ASN A 967 22.58 39.29 35.97
N THR A 968 21.86 39.31 37.10
CA THR A 968 22.44 39.24 38.45
C THR A 968 22.04 37.94 39.13
N PHE A 969 22.74 37.57 40.21
CA PHE A 969 22.42 36.38 41.01
C PHE A 969 21.02 36.43 41.68
N ARG A 970 20.35 37.59 41.71
CA ARG A 970 18.96 37.74 42.19
C ARG A 970 17.93 37.81 41.05
N GLU A 971 18.38 38.19 39.86
CA GLU A 971 17.54 38.41 38.67
C GLU A 971 18.34 37.99 37.43
N PRO A 972 18.32 36.68 37.08
CA PRO A 972 19.00 36.16 35.92
C PRO A 972 18.35 36.66 34.63
N TRP A 973 19.03 36.45 33.49
CA TRP A 973 18.36 36.58 32.21
C TRP A 973 17.21 35.58 32.07
N HIS A 974 16.11 36.04 31.51
CA HIS A 974 14.95 35.21 31.20
C HIS A 974 14.27 35.70 29.92
N LEU A 975 13.57 34.81 29.22
CA LEU A 975 12.67 35.16 28.14
C LEU A 975 11.22 35.20 28.66
N PRO A 976 10.39 36.16 28.21
CA PRO A 976 8.99 36.25 28.60
C PRO A 976 8.12 35.22 27.87
N TYR A 977 7.10 34.68 28.55
CA TYR A 977 6.12 33.73 28.02
C TYR A 977 5.08 34.33 27.06
N PHE A 978 5.30 35.56 26.55
CA PHE A 978 4.37 36.23 25.64
C PHE A 978 4.70 35.86 24.20
N LEU A 979 3.80 35.12 23.53
CA LEU A 979 3.95 34.73 22.14
C LEU A 979 3.67 35.94 21.20
N PRO A 980 4.65 36.41 20.42
CA PRO A 980 4.46 37.58 19.54
C PRO A 980 3.53 37.27 18.36
N ASN A 981 2.67 38.23 18.01
CA ASN A 981 1.74 38.13 16.87
C ASN A 981 2.43 37.78 15.52
N ALA A 982 3.73 38.06 15.38
CA ALA A 982 4.51 37.73 14.19
C ALA A 982 4.87 36.24 14.04
N ILE A 983 4.71 35.41 15.08
CA ILE A 983 5.07 33.97 15.05
C ILE A 983 3.95 33.03 15.50
N ILE A 984 2.80 33.55 15.96
CA ILE A 984 1.68 32.76 16.48
C ILE A 984 1.11 31.73 15.49
N GLU A 985 1.15 32.01 14.18
CA GLU A 985 0.73 31.07 13.14
C GLU A 985 1.76 29.98 12.83
N ILE A 986 3.03 30.22 13.20
CA ILE A 986 4.19 29.38 12.85
C ILE A 986 4.57 28.45 14.01
N VAL A 987 4.12 28.74 15.23
CA VAL A 987 4.60 28.13 16.48
C VAL A 987 3.47 27.47 17.29
N TYR A 988 3.74 26.31 17.90
CA TYR A 988 2.88 25.67 18.90
C TYR A 988 3.16 26.26 20.29
N GLU A 989 2.14 26.84 20.92
CA GLU A 989 2.26 27.58 22.18
C GLU A 989 2.80 26.73 23.34
N ASP A 990 2.23 25.55 23.58
CA ASP A 990 2.68 24.63 24.65
C ASP A 990 4.14 24.18 24.49
N ALA A 991 4.62 24.06 23.25
CA ALA A 991 6.00 23.66 22.95
C ALA A 991 6.96 24.86 23.00
N PHE A 992 6.47 26.06 22.67
CA PHE A 992 7.21 27.29 22.86
C PHE A 992 7.42 27.59 24.35
N ASN A 993 6.37 27.48 25.16
CA ASN A 993 6.46 27.71 26.61
C ASN A 993 7.46 26.74 27.27
N ARG A 994 7.45 25.45 26.89
CA ARG A 994 8.47 24.47 27.31
C ARG A 994 9.90 24.81 26.85
N PHE A 995 10.07 25.39 25.66
CA PHE A 995 11.37 25.90 25.21
C PHE A 995 11.84 27.11 26.02
N ILE A 996 10.91 28.02 26.38
CA ILE A 996 11.17 29.16 27.27
C ILE A 996 11.55 28.69 28.68
N ASP A 997 10.85 27.69 29.23
CA ASP A 997 11.21 27.03 30.50
C ASP A 997 12.63 26.47 30.45
N GLY A 998 12.98 25.76 29.37
CA GLY A 998 14.32 25.23 29.13
C GLY A 998 15.39 26.32 29.17
N ILE A 999 15.25 27.38 28.36
CA ILE A 999 16.20 28.50 28.35
C ILE A 999 16.27 29.21 29.70
N ASN A 1000 15.13 29.46 30.36
CA ASN A 1000 15.08 30.12 31.65
C ASN A 1000 15.78 29.30 32.74
N SER A 1001 15.66 27.96 32.70
CA SER A 1001 16.37 27.05 33.61
C SER A 1001 17.89 27.06 33.38
N VAL A 1002 18.35 27.10 32.14
CA VAL A 1002 19.79 27.19 31.79
C VAL A 1002 20.38 28.54 32.21
N ALA A 1003 19.60 29.62 32.09
CA ALA A 1003 20.01 30.98 32.44
C ALA A 1003 19.99 31.30 33.96
N ALA A 1004 19.18 30.59 34.75
CA ALA A 1004 19.10 30.75 36.20
C ALA A 1004 20.43 30.48 36.92
N TYR A 1005 20.68 31.11 38.08
CA TYR A 1005 21.89 30.87 38.89
C TYR A 1005 21.58 29.94 40.07
N ASP A 1006 22.49 29.00 40.36
CA ASP A 1006 22.37 28.20 41.58
C ASP A 1006 22.62 29.06 42.83
N TRP A 1007 21.91 28.76 43.92
CA TRP A 1007 22.01 29.49 45.20
C TRP A 1007 23.44 29.58 45.77
N TRP A 1008 24.27 28.58 45.52
CA TRP A 1008 25.66 28.54 45.97
C TRP A 1008 26.56 29.51 45.20
N GLU A 1009 26.25 29.84 43.93
CA GLU A 1009 27.06 30.76 43.13
C GLU A 1009 27.00 32.19 43.66
N GLY A 1010 25.79 32.64 44.01
CA GLY A 1010 25.56 33.93 44.66
C GLY A 1010 26.15 33.97 46.08
N SER A 1011 26.15 32.84 46.78
CA SER A 1011 26.77 32.70 48.10
C SER A 1011 28.30 32.85 48.02
N VAL A 1012 28.95 32.17 47.07
CA VAL A 1012 30.40 32.32 46.80
C VAL A 1012 30.74 33.76 46.39
N HIS A 1013 29.93 34.39 45.53
CA HIS A 1013 30.12 35.81 45.19
C HIS A 1013 29.99 36.74 46.41
N SER A 1014 29.05 36.46 47.32
CA SER A 1014 28.85 37.25 48.55
C SER A 1014 29.95 37.05 49.60
N ILE A 1015 30.58 35.87 49.65
CA ILE A 1015 31.75 35.62 50.50
C ILE A 1015 32.97 36.31 49.92
N LEU A 1016 33.20 36.18 48.60
CA LEU A 1016 34.29 36.85 47.92
C LEU A 1016 34.15 38.38 47.93
N SER A 1017 32.94 38.95 47.91
CA SER A 1017 32.77 40.41 47.91
C SER A 1017 33.21 41.06 49.22
N VAL A 1018 33.17 40.30 50.33
CA VAL A 1018 33.68 40.73 51.65
C VAL A 1018 35.18 40.45 51.78
N LEU A 1019 35.66 39.28 51.33
CA LEU A 1019 37.06 38.87 51.54
C LEU A 1019 38.05 39.37 50.48
N ALA A 1020 37.62 39.48 49.22
CA ALA A 1020 38.48 39.77 48.06
C ALA A 1020 37.67 40.33 46.88
N TYR A 1021 37.19 41.58 47.00
CA TYR A 1021 36.30 42.22 46.02
C TYR A 1021 36.72 42.10 44.53
N PRO A 1022 38.01 42.24 44.14
CA PRO A 1022 38.44 42.03 42.75
C PRO A 1022 38.18 40.60 42.25
N CYS A 1023 38.40 39.60 43.11
CA CYS A 1023 38.10 38.20 42.84
C CYS A 1023 36.58 37.96 42.75
N ALA A 1024 35.78 38.65 43.56
CA ALA A 1024 34.31 38.59 43.49
C ALA A 1024 33.77 39.09 42.14
N TRP A 1025 34.33 40.19 41.63
CA TRP A 1025 33.97 40.75 40.33
C TRP A 1025 34.41 39.82 39.18
N SER A 1026 35.65 39.31 39.25
CA SER A 1026 36.18 38.33 38.29
C SER A 1026 35.34 37.04 38.26
N TRP A 1027 34.97 36.50 39.42
CA TRP A 1027 34.06 35.35 39.56
C TRP A 1027 32.71 35.60 38.89
N LYS A 1028 32.08 36.74 39.15
CA LYS A 1028 30.79 37.11 38.52
C LYS A 1028 30.92 37.18 37.00
N GLN A 1029 31.96 37.83 36.48
CA GLN A 1029 32.23 37.90 35.03
C GLN A 1029 32.48 36.52 34.41
N TRP A 1030 33.19 35.63 35.11
CA TRP A 1030 33.45 34.27 34.65
C TRP A 1030 32.16 33.42 34.60
N ARG A 1031 31.31 33.46 35.64
CA ARG A 1031 30.02 32.77 35.65
C ARG A 1031 29.08 33.30 34.56
N GLN A 1032 29.01 34.61 34.36
CA GLN A 1032 28.23 35.22 33.27
C GLN A 1032 28.67 34.72 31.88
N ARG A 1033 29.99 34.65 31.61
CA ARG A 1033 30.53 34.11 30.34
C ARG A 1033 30.23 32.62 30.17
N ASN A 1034 30.37 31.83 31.22
CA ASN A 1034 30.07 30.39 31.19
C ASN A 1034 28.57 30.12 30.93
N LYS A 1035 27.68 30.96 31.44
CA LYS A 1035 26.23 30.90 31.16
C LYS A 1035 25.90 31.27 29.71
N ILE A 1036 26.58 32.25 29.11
CA ILE A 1036 26.44 32.55 27.66
C ILE A 1036 26.83 31.34 26.81
N HIS A 1037 27.98 30.71 27.10
CA HIS A 1037 28.45 29.54 26.36
C HIS A 1037 27.42 28.40 26.40
N ARG A 1038 26.89 28.08 27.61
CA ARG A 1038 25.86 27.06 27.79
C ARG A 1038 24.54 27.37 27.06
N LEU A 1039 24.12 28.63 26.99
CA LEU A 1039 22.94 29.03 26.21
C LEU A 1039 23.15 28.86 24.70
N GLN A 1040 24.37 29.13 24.21
CA GLN A 1040 24.73 28.90 22.80
C GLN A 1040 24.88 27.41 22.48
N GLU A 1041 25.36 26.58 23.41
CA GLU A 1041 25.39 25.13 23.29
C GLU A 1041 23.97 24.54 23.28
N TYR A 1042 23.12 24.92 24.23
CA TYR A 1042 21.73 24.47 24.36
C TYR A 1042 20.94 24.64 23.05
N VAL A 1043 20.93 25.86 22.49
CA VAL A 1043 20.19 26.16 21.24
C VAL A 1043 20.84 25.52 19.99
N LYS A 1044 22.12 25.10 20.07
CA LYS A 1044 22.86 24.45 18.97
C LYS A 1044 22.80 22.92 19.00
N SER A 1045 22.60 22.29 20.15
CA SER A 1045 22.75 20.83 20.33
C SER A 1045 21.63 20.13 21.10
N GLU A 1046 20.91 20.81 21.99
CA GLU A 1046 19.82 20.20 22.79
C GLU A 1046 18.42 20.59 22.28
N TYR A 1047 18.29 21.67 21.50
CA TYR A 1047 17.00 22.14 21.00
C TYR A 1047 16.49 21.38 19.75
N ASP A 1048 15.37 20.68 19.90
CA ASP A 1048 14.76 19.75 18.93
C ASP A 1048 13.91 20.39 17.81
N HIS A 1049 13.77 21.72 17.80
CA HIS A 1049 12.91 22.47 16.85
C HIS A 1049 11.41 22.13 16.93
N SER A 1050 10.94 21.44 17.98
CA SER A 1050 9.57 20.93 18.11
C SER A 1050 8.48 22.00 18.05
N CYS A 1051 8.75 23.22 18.53
CA CYS A 1051 7.75 24.28 18.59
C CYS A 1051 7.28 24.76 17.20
N LEU A 1052 8.05 24.53 16.13
CA LEU A 1052 7.71 24.97 14.78
C LEU A 1052 6.61 24.07 14.17
N ARG A 1053 5.55 24.66 13.61
CA ARG A 1053 4.39 23.92 13.05
C ARG A 1053 4.66 23.25 11.70
N SER A 1054 5.53 23.81 10.85
CA SER A 1054 5.76 23.28 9.51
C SER A 1054 6.98 22.35 9.44
N CYS A 1055 6.84 21.20 8.80
CA CYS A 1055 7.95 20.27 8.53
C CYS A 1055 9.07 20.93 7.71
N ARG A 1056 8.74 21.88 6.82
CA ARG A 1056 9.74 22.64 6.04
C ARG A 1056 10.56 23.59 6.91
N SER A 1057 10.01 24.09 8.03
CA SER A 1057 10.75 24.85 9.03
C SER A 1057 11.53 23.97 10.01
N ARG A 1058 11.02 22.78 10.37
CA ARG A 1058 11.76 21.81 11.20
C ARG A 1058 13.02 21.27 10.51
N ALA A 1059 13.01 21.16 9.18
CA ALA A 1059 14.18 20.74 8.39
C ALA A 1059 15.33 21.78 8.35
N LEU A 1060 15.14 23.00 8.87
CA LEU A 1060 16.19 24.02 8.90
C LEU A 1060 17.06 23.87 10.16
N TYR A 1061 18.14 23.09 10.04
CA TYR A 1061 19.20 22.83 11.05
C TYR A 1061 19.95 24.08 11.60
N LYS A 1062 19.45 25.29 11.33
CA LYS A 1062 19.97 26.61 11.74
C LYS A 1062 18.84 27.59 12.06
N GLY A 1063 17.64 27.08 12.42
CA GLY A 1063 16.40 27.85 12.54
C GLY A 1063 16.39 28.87 13.69
N MET A 1064 17.20 28.66 14.73
CA MET A 1064 17.42 29.62 15.82
C MET A 1064 18.93 29.80 16.07
N LYS A 1065 19.30 30.99 16.57
CA LYS A 1065 20.69 31.39 16.89
C LYS A 1065 20.66 32.34 18.09
N VAL A 1066 21.71 32.32 18.91
CA VAL A 1066 21.92 33.15 20.12
C VAL A 1066 23.22 33.91 20.01
#